data_AF-A0A2A6EGK0-F1
#
_entry.id   AF-A0A2A6EGK0-F1
#
_cell.length_a   1.000
_cell.length_b   1.000
_cell.length_c   1.000
_cell.angle_alpha   90.00
_cell.angle_beta   90.00
_cell.angle_gamma   90.00
#
_symmetry.space_group_name_H-M   'P 1'
#
loop_
_entity.id
_entity.type
_entity.pdbx_description
1 polymer ?
#
loop_
_entity_poly.entity_id
_entity_poly.type
_entity_poly.pdbx_seq_one_letter_code
_entity_poly.pdbx_strand_id
1 'polypeptide(L)'
;MKQTKHLLLLLLASMLSVTETFAQAVGTDFTVGNIKYIVTAMDLTTHNNTAAVSYIGGTGAVTVPPSVVHPKNKETVYITESKEYTNCADGVTSITFSEGYTTMGKGCYAKSKNLTKVTFPKSFTTMNPGCFEANNKLTSFEVVSGNTKFSTNSDGWLLADGGTTLQAYPTGLSGDVTIPNTITKIAPTAFNVCASLGKVTIPASVTSIASGITASFLAVGTYFEVDDSNPNYKSVDGVLFNKDVSELITFPKDYSGSLPSGKYTVPSTVKTIAGEAFSHTSTVLKAIDLSNTETISAQAFDYTSGLEKVTIGPKVNSIEDGAFLNCEKITEYIVDANNASYSSDEGIIYSKDKKTLYLCPIAKTGSYEIPEGTVTVKAKAFYSSKLSSIKFPSTLTAVEDQAFRFSSISNLDFGTNSNLSSIGSSAFGNTQLTGSLTLPASVANLGSGAFNYTKLKDVHIADGSKLEAITFQAFGNMPELETFIFDGSANHLKRLDEQAFANAPKLKRFDVPASVTTIGKGAFLNTTALETVTFQSPSKIKEIKEGAFGSSGIKYINLPNSVETIQQQAFDNCTNLTTITIPASVTNVGIGVFNFCENLTTINVDAANTKYSSLSGMLTNKDKTELVVFPAGKANSKYALIPNIATVKPYAFYGSEKITNITFPKTVTSIGDRAIALCDKLKSLSFMGEDNVPVLNADIMYQSSNLRDVTIYVRKKWYENSANDAAVNTYNSRFKEVHPSFVSETGYDRGTEFFPTSATNVGVISFYTPRTSVIIDNTAKESDYTDVRGKHWTATTYDVSSILDYAYQNETTVKDIVVLSNIGIVGLNAFKAGNQLQGIYFVSNTPAQLNSTDYGMNATDYPFNANQNIYVKRSKVNDYKTVWEVDGHTLNITAEIPQTTHSYGATRCYPFDVQYDNNGDVRPYLPVDFSHMTAANPYAKARRIDDGYVPAFLGVLLHSRNAASATSYCEMTDTQDHHAVNDPSGKYSAATYKMVGVVEDTQVMSDANNNLYAFSKSKGQFLKIKQAPGNMMPRFSAYLKLDSSNQAKGFSFRFDDDDPSTTGIENIEIAEDANDSAPYYNLNGMRVNNPAKGVYIHNGKKVIIK
;
A
#
# COMPACT_ATOMS: atom_id res chain seq x y z
N MET A 1 -37.10 -17.86 26.82
CA MET A 1 -35.76 -18.50 26.84
C MET A 1 -35.35 -19.23 25.54
N LYS A 2 -36.20 -19.36 24.50
CA LYS A 2 -35.83 -20.01 23.22
C LYS A 2 -35.38 -19.07 22.08
N GLN A 3 -35.51 -17.75 22.23
CA GLN A 3 -35.09 -16.78 21.19
C GLN A 3 -33.66 -16.23 21.36
N THR A 4 -33.04 -16.38 22.54
CA THR A 4 -31.68 -15.86 22.80
C THR A 4 -30.55 -16.76 22.25
N LYS A 5 -30.80 -18.05 22.02
CA LYS A 5 -29.80 -18.97 21.41
C LYS A 5 -29.66 -18.83 19.90
N HIS A 6 -30.71 -18.43 19.19
CA HIS A 6 -30.61 -18.12 17.76
C HIS A 6 -29.99 -16.74 17.52
N LEU A 7 -30.20 -15.78 18.43
CA LEU A 7 -29.52 -14.48 18.34
C LEU A 7 -28.01 -14.59 18.62
N LEU A 8 -27.55 -15.51 19.48
CA LEU A 8 -26.10 -15.73 19.71
C LEU A 8 -25.39 -16.45 18.55
N LEU A 9 -26.06 -17.37 17.84
CA LEU A 9 -25.51 -17.98 16.62
C LEU A 9 -25.54 -17.03 15.41
N LEU A 10 -26.56 -16.17 15.31
CA LEU A 10 -26.58 -15.08 14.34
C LEU A 10 -25.59 -13.96 14.70
N LEU A 11 -25.30 -13.71 15.99
CA LEU A 11 -24.22 -12.81 16.42
C LEU A 11 -22.82 -13.38 16.15
N LEU A 12 -22.61 -14.70 16.22
CA LEU A 12 -21.34 -15.31 15.78
C LEU A 12 -21.19 -15.27 14.25
N ALA A 13 -22.28 -15.37 13.49
CA ALA A 13 -22.27 -15.20 12.04
C ALA A 13 -22.16 -13.72 11.60
N SER A 14 -22.52 -12.76 12.46
CA SER A 14 -22.45 -11.32 12.17
C SER A 14 -21.26 -10.59 12.82
N MET A 15 -20.46 -11.26 13.66
CA MET A 15 -19.14 -10.78 14.11
C MET A 15 -18.00 -11.10 13.11
N LEU A 16 -18.31 -11.74 11.98
CA LEU A 16 -17.49 -11.74 10.78
C LEU A 16 -17.99 -10.67 9.81
N SER A 17 -18.14 -9.42 10.27
CA SER A 17 -17.80 -8.32 9.37
C SER A 17 -16.28 -8.34 9.28
N VAL A 18 -15.77 -9.28 8.48
CA VAL A 18 -14.40 -9.24 8.01
C VAL A 18 -14.33 -7.91 7.28
N THR A 19 -13.76 -6.88 7.94
CA THR A 19 -13.04 -5.84 7.24
C THR A 19 -12.27 -6.58 6.17
N GLU A 20 -12.63 -6.44 4.88
CA GLU A 20 -12.08 -7.25 3.79
C GLU A 20 -10.56 -7.31 3.94
N THR A 21 -10.07 -8.37 4.61
CA THR A 21 -8.67 -8.44 4.98
C THR A 21 -7.96 -8.61 3.66
N PHE A 22 -7.00 -7.73 3.42
CA PHE A 22 -6.35 -7.67 2.14
C PHE A 22 -5.51 -8.94 1.97
N ALA A 23 -6.00 -9.85 1.12
CA ALA A 23 -5.57 -11.24 1.08
C ALA A 23 -4.80 -11.53 -0.20
N GLN A 24 -3.50 -11.21 -0.25
CA GLN A 24 -2.68 -11.54 -1.43
C GLN A 24 -1.46 -12.40 -1.10
N ALA A 25 -1.19 -12.63 0.19
CA ALA A 25 -0.12 -13.52 0.62
C ALA A 25 -0.63 -14.96 0.73
N VAL A 26 0.24 -15.93 0.54
CA VAL A 26 -0.08 -17.34 0.82
C VAL A 26 -0.58 -17.51 2.25
N GLY A 27 -1.61 -18.34 2.42
CA GLY A 27 -2.31 -18.56 3.68
C GLY A 27 -3.45 -17.57 3.95
N THR A 28 -3.58 -16.51 3.15
CA THR A 28 -4.73 -15.61 3.24
C THR A 28 -5.97 -16.19 2.55
N ASP A 29 -7.13 -15.84 3.10
CA ASP A 29 -8.44 -16.23 2.60
C ASP A 29 -9.03 -15.15 1.69
N PHE A 30 -9.67 -15.53 0.58
CA PHE A 30 -10.48 -14.63 -0.24
C PHE A 30 -11.75 -15.33 -0.73
N THR A 31 -12.75 -14.56 -1.16
CA THR A 31 -14.05 -15.10 -1.60
C THR A 31 -14.36 -14.63 -3.01
N VAL A 32 -14.78 -15.55 -3.89
CA VAL A 32 -15.31 -15.23 -5.23
C VAL A 32 -16.64 -15.96 -5.40
N GLY A 33 -17.71 -15.18 -5.65
CA GLY A 33 -19.07 -15.71 -5.63
C GLY A 33 -19.42 -16.26 -4.24
N ASN A 34 -19.90 -17.50 -4.19
CA ASN A 34 -20.22 -18.17 -2.93
C ASN A 34 -19.08 -19.05 -2.40
N ILE A 35 -17.91 -19.10 -3.06
CA ILE A 35 -16.83 -20.00 -2.69
C ILE A 35 -15.69 -19.20 -2.04
N LYS A 36 -15.22 -19.69 -0.90
CA LYS A 36 -14.05 -19.18 -0.18
C LYS A 36 -12.83 -20.02 -0.55
N TYR A 37 -11.70 -19.34 -0.74
CA TYR A 37 -10.43 -19.91 -1.17
C TYR A 37 -9.31 -19.46 -0.25
N ILE A 38 -8.24 -20.24 -0.17
CA ILE A 38 -6.98 -19.90 0.50
C ILE A 38 -5.88 -19.90 -0.55
N VAL A 39 -5.12 -18.81 -0.61
CA VAL A 39 -3.95 -18.72 -1.49
C VAL A 39 -2.91 -19.75 -1.06
N THR A 40 -2.48 -20.62 -1.96
CA THR A 40 -1.46 -21.67 -1.71
C THR A 40 -0.14 -21.32 -2.36
N ALA A 41 -0.16 -20.58 -3.48
CA ALA A 41 1.00 -19.95 -4.09
C ALA A 41 0.63 -18.60 -4.69
N MET A 42 1.51 -17.61 -4.53
CA MET A 42 1.41 -16.29 -5.18
C MET A 42 2.77 -15.96 -5.80
N ASP A 43 2.92 -16.16 -7.11
CA ASP A 43 4.15 -15.90 -7.85
C ASP A 43 3.93 -14.73 -8.81
N LEU A 44 4.47 -13.56 -8.44
CA LEU A 44 4.34 -12.33 -9.23
C LEU A 44 5.29 -12.30 -10.45
N THR A 45 6.12 -13.33 -10.66
CA THR A 45 6.99 -13.45 -11.83
C THR A 45 6.37 -14.29 -12.93
N THR A 46 5.83 -15.46 -12.59
CA THR A 46 5.22 -16.37 -13.58
C THR A 46 3.70 -16.26 -13.64
N HIS A 47 3.08 -15.58 -12.68
CA HIS A 47 1.63 -15.52 -12.49
C HIS A 47 0.95 -16.89 -12.34
N ASN A 48 1.72 -17.94 -11.97
CA ASN A 48 1.20 -19.27 -11.70
C ASN A 48 0.66 -19.36 -10.26
N ASN A 49 -0.38 -18.57 -9.98
CA ASN A 49 -0.98 -18.49 -8.65
C ASN A 49 -1.97 -19.63 -8.44
N THR A 50 -1.94 -20.28 -7.28
CA THR A 50 -2.83 -21.39 -6.94
C THR A 50 -3.59 -21.12 -5.65
N ALA A 51 -4.78 -21.70 -5.53
CA ALA A 51 -5.56 -21.66 -4.30
C ALA A 51 -6.29 -22.97 -4.01
N ALA A 52 -6.46 -23.23 -2.73
CA ALA A 52 -7.29 -24.30 -2.20
C ALA A 52 -8.70 -23.79 -1.92
N VAL A 53 -9.74 -24.56 -2.23
CA VAL A 53 -11.10 -24.30 -1.72
C VAL A 53 -11.07 -24.47 -0.20
N SER A 54 -11.61 -23.50 0.54
CA SER A 54 -11.75 -23.55 2.01
C SER A 54 -13.20 -23.62 2.48
N TYR A 55 -14.15 -23.19 1.65
CA TYR A 55 -15.59 -23.36 1.87
C TYR A 55 -16.40 -23.19 0.58
N ILE A 56 -17.45 -23.99 0.38
CA ILE A 56 -18.40 -23.83 -0.74
C ILE A 56 -19.76 -23.36 -0.21
N GLY A 57 -20.12 -22.11 -0.43
CA GLY A 57 -21.43 -21.56 -0.10
C GLY A 57 -22.48 -21.75 -1.21
N GLY A 58 -23.68 -21.20 -0.99
CA GLY A 58 -24.77 -21.15 -1.96
C GLY A 58 -25.85 -22.23 -1.77
N THR A 59 -26.68 -22.41 -2.81
CA THR A 59 -27.77 -23.41 -2.84
C THR A 59 -27.81 -24.12 -4.20
N GLY A 60 -28.35 -25.33 -4.25
CA GLY A 60 -28.47 -26.11 -5.47
C GLY A 60 -27.13 -26.69 -5.98
N ALA A 61 -27.02 -26.86 -7.29
CA ALA A 61 -25.80 -27.35 -7.92
C ALA A 61 -24.71 -26.26 -7.96
N VAL A 62 -23.51 -26.57 -7.48
CA VAL A 62 -22.37 -25.66 -7.47
C VAL A 62 -21.21 -26.27 -8.26
N THR A 63 -20.59 -25.45 -9.12
CA THR A 63 -19.37 -25.82 -9.85
C THR A 63 -18.20 -25.05 -9.26
N VAL A 64 -17.14 -25.76 -8.85
CA VAL A 64 -15.85 -25.18 -8.53
C VAL A 64 -15.13 -24.89 -9.85
N PRO A 65 -14.86 -23.63 -10.19
CA PRO A 65 -14.25 -23.26 -11.47
C PRO A 65 -12.78 -23.69 -11.53
N PRO A 66 -12.18 -23.81 -12.74
CA PRO A 66 -10.76 -24.18 -12.90
C PRO A 66 -9.82 -23.06 -12.42
N SER A 67 -10.28 -21.81 -12.49
CA SER A 67 -9.60 -20.64 -11.97
C SER A 67 -10.61 -19.55 -11.60
N VAL A 68 -10.17 -18.61 -10.78
CA VAL A 68 -10.92 -17.40 -10.41
C VAL A 68 -10.03 -16.17 -10.55
N VAL A 69 -10.65 -15.00 -10.72
CA VAL A 69 -9.95 -13.72 -10.63
C VAL A 69 -10.01 -13.26 -9.18
N HIS A 70 -8.84 -13.07 -8.56
CA HIS A 70 -8.77 -12.63 -7.19
C HIS A 70 -9.36 -11.21 -7.02
N PRO A 71 -10.22 -10.95 -6.02
CA PRO A 71 -11.03 -9.73 -5.99
C PRO A 71 -10.23 -8.43 -5.81
N LYS A 72 -9.04 -8.49 -5.19
CA LYS A 72 -8.18 -7.32 -4.95
C LYS A 72 -7.12 -7.15 -6.05
N ASN A 73 -6.09 -8.01 -6.10
CA ASN A 73 -5.06 -7.91 -7.14
C ASN A 73 -5.49 -8.25 -8.57
N LYS A 74 -6.69 -8.79 -8.77
CA LYS A 74 -7.20 -9.20 -10.09
C LYS A 74 -6.34 -10.25 -10.78
N GLU A 75 -5.41 -10.91 -10.07
CA GLU A 75 -4.62 -11.99 -10.65
C GLU A 75 -5.50 -13.22 -10.88
N THR A 76 -5.18 -14.00 -11.92
CA THR A 76 -5.82 -15.31 -12.11
C THR A 76 -5.22 -16.29 -11.13
N VAL A 77 -6.09 -17.03 -10.43
CA VAL A 77 -5.71 -18.03 -9.44
C VAL A 77 -6.33 -19.36 -9.81
N TYR A 78 -5.51 -20.37 -10.04
CA TYR A 78 -5.93 -21.72 -10.40
C TYR A 78 -6.38 -22.50 -9.16
N ILE A 79 -7.53 -23.15 -9.27
CA ILE A 79 -8.12 -23.90 -8.15
C ILE A 79 -7.74 -25.37 -8.31
N THR A 80 -6.68 -25.76 -7.60
CA THR A 80 -6.06 -27.09 -7.76
C THR A 80 -6.48 -28.08 -6.68
N GLU A 81 -6.96 -27.60 -5.54
CA GLU A 81 -7.21 -28.46 -4.38
C GLU A 81 -8.28 -27.94 -3.41
N SER A 82 -8.61 -28.74 -2.39
CA SER A 82 -9.37 -28.31 -1.22
C SER A 82 -8.54 -28.46 0.05
N LYS A 83 -8.60 -27.46 0.93
CA LYS A 83 -7.97 -27.50 2.26
C LYS A 83 -8.62 -28.60 3.10
N GLU A 84 -7.86 -29.22 4.00
CA GLU A 84 -8.42 -30.18 4.95
C GLU A 84 -9.63 -29.63 5.71
N TYR A 85 -10.62 -30.49 5.94
CA TYR A 85 -11.87 -30.18 6.65
C TYR A 85 -12.69 -29.04 6.02
N THR A 86 -12.52 -28.80 4.71
CA THR A 86 -13.37 -27.87 3.94
C THR A 86 -14.81 -28.34 3.96
N ASN A 87 -15.77 -27.45 4.22
CA ASN A 87 -17.20 -27.76 4.25
C ASN A 87 -17.97 -27.04 3.13
N CYS A 88 -19.24 -27.40 2.93
CA CYS A 88 -20.16 -26.64 2.09
C CYS A 88 -21.44 -26.23 2.81
N ALA A 89 -22.16 -25.24 2.28
CA ALA A 89 -23.43 -24.78 2.81
C ALA A 89 -24.51 -25.85 2.71
N ASP A 90 -25.42 -25.86 3.69
CA ASP A 90 -26.56 -26.78 3.77
C ASP A 90 -27.42 -26.78 2.50
N GLY A 91 -27.48 -25.67 1.77
CA GLY A 91 -28.29 -25.57 0.56
C GLY A 91 -27.70 -26.26 -0.67
N VAL A 92 -26.41 -26.62 -0.67
CA VAL A 92 -25.72 -27.23 -1.81
C VAL A 92 -26.22 -28.66 -2.02
N THR A 93 -26.67 -28.98 -3.23
CA THR A 93 -27.22 -30.28 -3.61
C THR A 93 -26.31 -31.10 -4.50
N SER A 94 -25.39 -30.48 -5.24
CA SER A 94 -24.32 -31.20 -5.96
C SER A 94 -23.08 -30.33 -6.12
N ILE A 95 -21.91 -30.97 -6.20
CA ILE A 95 -20.62 -30.30 -6.41
C ILE A 95 -19.97 -30.89 -7.67
N THR A 96 -19.55 -30.02 -8.58
CA THR A 96 -18.74 -30.39 -9.76
C THR A 96 -17.40 -29.69 -9.67
N PHE A 97 -16.30 -30.45 -9.72
CA PHE A 97 -14.95 -29.89 -9.79
C PHE A 97 -14.49 -29.80 -11.25
N SER A 98 -13.93 -28.67 -11.64
CA SER A 98 -13.45 -28.43 -13.01
C SER A 98 -12.06 -29.00 -13.25
N GLU A 99 -11.69 -29.15 -14.51
CA GLU A 99 -10.34 -29.59 -14.92
C GLU A 99 -9.25 -28.71 -14.33
N GLY A 100 -8.15 -29.31 -13.87
CA GLY A 100 -7.09 -28.65 -13.10
C GLY A 100 -7.16 -28.92 -11.60
N TYR A 101 -8.33 -29.33 -11.08
CA TYR A 101 -8.48 -29.80 -9.70
C TYR A 101 -7.91 -31.22 -9.55
N THR A 102 -6.94 -31.40 -8.66
CA THR A 102 -6.16 -32.65 -8.52
C THR A 102 -6.33 -33.33 -7.16
N THR A 103 -6.47 -32.55 -6.08
CA THR A 103 -6.29 -33.06 -4.70
C THR A 103 -7.40 -32.61 -3.76
N MET A 104 -7.95 -33.54 -3.00
CA MET A 104 -8.86 -33.24 -1.90
C MET A 104 -8.20 -33.53 -0.55
N GLY A 105 -8.10 -32.52 0.32
CA GLY A 105 -7.56 -32.66 1.67
C GLY A 105 -8.39 -33.60 2.55
N LYS A 106 -7.82 -34.02 3.69
CA LYS A 106 -8.51 -34.91 4.66
C LYS A 106 -9.85 -34.32 5.10
N GLY A 107 -10.90 -35.13 5.19
CA GLY A 107 -12.17 -34.72 5.82
C GLY A 107 -13.02 -33.70 5.02
N CYS A 108 -12.75 -33.49 3.72
CA CYS A 108 -13.50 -32.50 2.95
C CYS A 108 -14.96 -32.91 2.70
N TYR A 109 -15.84 -31.92 2.76
CA TYR A 109 -17.27 -31.99 2.47
C TYR A 109 -18.03 -32.99 3.35
N ALA A 110 -17.55 -33.20 4.58
CA ALA A 110 -18.23 -33.96 5.61
C ALA A 110 -19.52 -33.25 6.06
N LYS A 111 -20.52 -34.03 6.49
CA LYS A 111 -21.76 -33.58 7.13
C LYS A 111 -22.56 -32.57 6.30
N SER A 112 -22.48 -32.63 4.97
CA SER A 112 -23.23 -31.74 4.09
C SER A 112 -24.68 -32.21 3.95
N LYS A 113 -25.60 -31.40 4.48
CA LYS A 113 -26.98 -31.81 4.76
C LYS A 113 -27.82 -32.22 3.54
N ASN A 114 -27.60 -31.57 2.39
CA ASN A 114 -28.40 -31.78 1.19
C ASN A 114 -27.61 -32.25 -0.03
N LEU A 115 -26.31 -32.58 0.13
CA LEU A 115 -25.48 -33.01 -0.98
C LEU A 115 -25.94 -34.37 -1.50
N THR A 116 -26.28 -34.44 -2.79
CA THR A 116 -26.83 -35.64 -3.46
C THR A 116 -25.89 -36.27 -4.48
N LYS A 117 -24.97 -35.49 -5.05
CA LYS A 117 -24.07 -35.91 -6.12
C LYS A 117 -22.75 -35.14 -6.11
N VAL A 118 -21.64 -35.81 -6.44
CA VAL A 118 -20.33 -35.18 -6.61
C VAL A 118 -19.67 -35.65 -7.91
N THR A 119 -19.11 -34.73 -8.69
CA THR A 119 -18.50 -35.01 -10.00
C THR A 119 -17.02 -34.61 -10.01
N PHE A 120 -16.14 -35.54 -10.38
CA PHE A 120 -14.69 -35.35 -10.44
C PHE A 120 -14.15 -35.23 -11.88
N PRO A 121 -13.19 -34.33 -12.14
CA PRO A 121 -12.60 -34.10 -13.46
C PRO A 121 -11.58 -35.18 -13.84
N LYS A 122 -11.01 -35.10 -15.05
CA LYS A 122 -9.99 -36.05 -15.52
C LYS A 122 -8.67 -35.86 -14.77
N SER A 123 -8.36 -34.62 -14.37
CA SER A 123 -7.19 -34.26 -13.58
C SER A 123 -7.20 -34.76 -12.14
N PHE A 124 -8.33 -35.26 -11.61
CA PHE A 124 -8.41 -35.65 -10.21
C PHE A 124 -7.59 -36.91 -9.91
N THR A 125 -6.61 -36.81 -9.00
CA THR A 125 -5.66 -37.89 -8.72
C THR A 125 -5.69 -38.37 -7.28
N THR A 126 -6.11 -37.53 -6.32
CA THR A 126 -5.92 -37.82 -4.89
C THR A 126 -7.15 -37.44 -4.06
N MET A 127 -7.73 -38.43 -3.38
CA MET A 127 -8.74 -38.24 -2.34
C MET A 127 -8.16 -38.72 -1.00
N ASN A 128 -7.94 -37.80 -0.06
CA ASN A 128 -7.50 -38.17 1.28
C ASN A 128 -8.67 -38.72 2.14
N PRO A 129 -8.40 -39.51 3.19
CA PRO A 129 -9.44 -40.14 4.01
C PRO A 129 -10.42 -39.14 4.65
N GLY A 130 -11.64 -39.60 4.94
CA GLY A 130 -12.69 -38.85 5.64
C GLY A 130 -13.51 -37.90 4.75
N CYS A 131 -13.23 -37.84 3.44
CA CYS A 131 -14.04 -37.04 2.54
C CYS A 131 -15.47 -37.58 2.43
N PHE A 132 -16.45 -36.68 2.34
CA PHE A 132 -17.88 -36.99 2.23
C PHE A 132 -18.47 -37.84 3.37
N GLU A 133 -17.87 -37.80 4.56
CA GLU A 133 -18.43 -38.39 5.79
C GLU A 133 -19.85 -37.90 6.09
N ALA A 134 -20.76 -38.79 6.51
CA ALA A 134 -22.07 -38.43 7.05
C ALA A 134 -22.96 -37.54 6.14
N ASN A 135 -22.92 -37.77 4.83
CA ASN A 135 -23.75 -37.06 3.85
C ASN A 135 -25.03 -37.87 3.53
N ASN A 136 -26.00 -37.88 4.43
CA ASN A 136 -27.19 -38.75 4.38
C ASN A 136 -28.11 -38.62 3.14
N LYS A 137 -27.79 -37.72 2.18
CA LYS A 137 -28.50 -37.61 0.90
C LYS A 137 -27.63 -37.90 -0.32
N LEU A 138 -26.33 -38.20 -0.15
CA LEU A 138 -25.39 -38.43 -1.24
C LEU A 138 -25.67 -39.79 -1.87
N THR A 139 -26.22 -39.80 -3.08
CA THR A 139 -26.67 -41.02 -3.77
C THR A 139 -25.72 -41.48 -4.86
N SER A 140 -24.83 -40.62 -5.35
CA SER A 140 -23.92 -40.98 -6.44
C SER A 140 -22.65 -40.12 -6.48
N PHE A 141 -21.57 -40.75 -6.93
CA PHE A 141 -20.38 -40.09 -7.47
C PHE A 141 -20.37 -40.22 -8.99
N GLU A 142 -19.72 -39.28 -9.66
CA GLU A 142 -19.41 -39.35 -11.09
C GLU A 142 -17.95 -38.98 -11.34
N VAL A 143 -17.32 -39.68 -12.29
CA VAL A 143 -15.96 -39.38 -12.73
C VAL A 143 -15.97 -39.15 -14.24
N VAL A 144 -15.44 -38.01 -14.69
CA VAL A 144 -15.38 -37.66 -16.10
C VAL A 144 -14.50 -38.67 -16.87
N SER A 145 -14.98 -39.10 -18.04
CA SER A 145 -14.28 -40.06 -18.91
C SER A 145 -12.84 -39.61 -19.22
N GLY A 146 -11.88 -40.51 -19.03
CA GLY A 146 -10.45 -40.26 -19.22
C GLY A 146 -9.66 -40.03 -17.92
N ASN A 147 -10.31 -40.03 -16.75
CA ASN A 147 -9.60 -40.13 -15.47
C ASN A 147 -8.86 -41.48 -15.39
N THR A 148 -7.59 -41.48 -14.96
CA THR A 148 -6.73 -42.67 -14.92
C THR A 148 -6.65 -43.33 -13.53
N LYS A 149 -7.22 -42.69 -12.51
CA LYS A 149 -7.14 -43.09 -11.09
C LYS A 149 -8.47 -43.57 -10.53
N PHE A 150 -9.57 -42.91 -10.91
CA PHE A 150 -10.90 -43.18 -10.38
C PHE A 150 -11.91 -43.49 -11.49
N SER A 151 -12.97 -44.21 -11.13
CA SER A 151 -14.12 -44.56 -11.98
C SER A 151 -15.36 -44.72 -11.12
N THR A 152 -16.54 -44.90 -11.74
CA THR A 152 -17.78 -45.20 -11.03
C THR A 152 -18.50 -46.41 -11.62
N ASN A 153 -19.18 -47.20 -10.78
CA ASN A 153 -20.05 -48.29 -11.25
C ASN A 153 -21.47 -47.78 -11.56
N SER A 154 -22.37 -48.68 -11.98
CA SER A 154 -23.77 -48.37 -12.30
C SER A 154 -24.59 -47.84 -11.11
N ASP A 155 -24.16 -48.14 -9.89
CA ASP A 155 -24.82 -47.73 -8.65
C ASP A 155 -24.25 -46.41 -8.09
N GLY A 156 -23.35 -45.77 -8.83
CA GLY A 156 -22.74 -44.48 -8.46
C GLY A 156 -21.66 -44.58 -7.38
N TRP A 157 -21.07 -45.76 -7.14
CA TRP A 157 -19.99 -45.93 -6.16
C TRP A 157 -18.68 -45.45 -6.76
N LEU A 158 -17.85 -44.78 -5.98
CA LEU A 158 -16.52 -44.35 -6.42
C LEU A 158 -15.53 -45.50 -6.27
N LEU A 159 -14.86 -45.85 -7.36
CA LEU A 159 -13.90 -46.94 -7.44
C LEU A 159 -12.50 -46.44 -7.84
N ALA A 160 -11.47 -47.14 -7.39
CA ALA A 160 -10.07 -46.93 -7.75
C ALA A 160 -9.43 -48.23 -8.27
N ASP A 161 -8.15 -48.18 -8.64
CA ASP A 161 -7.34 -49.33 -9.06
C ASP A 161 -7.99 -50.16 -10.20
N GLY A 162 -8.52 -49.48 -11.21
CA GLY A 162 -9.20 -50.16 -12.33
C GLY A 162 -10.53 -50.84 -11.94
N GLY A 163 -11.13 -50.46 -10.82
CA GLY A 163 -12.45 -50.94 -10.38
C GLY A 163 -12.39 -51.99 -9.26
N THR A 164 -11.20 -52.41 -8.81
CA THR A 164 -11.05 -53.45 -7.78
C THR A 164 -11.06 -52.92 -6.34
N THR A 165 -10.93 -51.60 -6.16
CA THR A 165 -10.91 -50.94 -4.85
C THR A 165 -12.14 -50.04 -4.71
N LEU A 166 -12.96 -50.28 -3.69
CA LEU A 166 -14.04 -49.36 -3.34
C LEU A 166 -13.46 -48.15 -2.61
N GLN A 167 -13.46 -46.98 -3.26
CA GLN A 167 -12.89 -45.75 -2.73
C GLN A 167 -13.87 -45.01 -1.81
N ALA A 168 -15.13 -44.87 -2.23
CA ALA A 168 -16.18 -44.24 -1.42
C ALA A 168 -17.57 -44.75 -1.81
N TYR A 169 -18.39 -45.05 -0.81
CA TYR A 169 -19.79 -45.44 -0.92
C TYR A 169 -20.71 -44.23 -0.74
N PRO A 170 -21.75 -44.04 -1.58
CA PRO A 170 -22.70 -42.93 -1.41
C PRO A 170 -23.58 -43.13 -0.16
N THR A 171 -23.36 -42.27 0.86
CA THR A 171 -23.92 -42.41 2.21
C THR A 171 -25.43 -42.20 2.33
N GLY A 172 -26.08 -41.67 1.29
CA GLY A 172 -27.53 -41.51 1.19
C GLY A 172 -28.27 -42.73 0.64
N LEU A 173 -27.58 -43.77 0.17
CA LEU A 173 -28.20 -45.04 -0.19
C LEU A 173 -28.67 -45.79 1.07
N SER A 174 -29.78 -46.53 0.96
CA SER A 174 -30.44 -47.21 2.08
C SER A 174 -30.80 -48.66 1.75
N GLY A 175 -31.06 -49.45 2.79
CA GLY A 175 -31.43 -50.87 2.65
C GLY A 175 -30.22 -51.80 2.74
N ASP A 176 -30.43 -53.06 2.38
CA ASP A 176 -29.37 -54.08 2.41
C ASP A 176 -28.43 -53.91 1.22
N VAL A 177 -27.12 -54.05 1.46
CA VAL A 177 -26.09 -53.93 0.43
C VAL A 177 -25.22 -55.19 0.40
N THR A 178 -25.01 -55.72 -0.79
CA THR A 178 -24.02 -56.76 -1.06
C THR A 178 -22.87 -56.15 -1.83
N ILE A 179 -21.65 -56.25 -1.32
CA ILE A 179 -20.47 -55.73 -2.01
C ILE A 179 -20.21 -56.58 -3.27
N PRO A 180 -20.06 -55.99 -4.47
CA PRO A 180 -19.81 -56.73 -5.70
C PRO A 180 -18.52 -57.56 -5.66
N ASN A 181 -18.56 -58.75 -6.29
CA ASN A 181 -17.42 -59.66 -6.39
C ASN A 181 -16.21 -59.10 -7.16
N THR A 182 -16.37 -58.00 -7.90
CA THR A 182 -15.27 -57.29 -8.57
C THR A 182 -14.36 -56.54 -7.58
N ILE A 183 -14.84 -56.25 -6.37
CA ILE A 183 -14.11 -55.52 -5.35
C ILE A 183 -13.30 -56.52 -4.51
N THR A 184 -12.00 -56.25 -4.37
CA THR A 184 -11.07 -57.03 -3.54
C THR A 184 -10.55 -56.25 -2.34
N LYS A 185 -10.61 -54.92 -2.40
CA LYS A 185 -10.16 -54.01 -1.35
C LYS A 185 -11.21 -52.96 -1.04
N ILE A 186 -11.42 -52.69 0.24
CA ILE A 186 -12.22 -51.56 0.72
C ILE A 186 -11.25 -50.50 1.25
N ALA A 187 -11.28 -49.32 0.63
CA ALA A 187 -10.37 -48.24 0.97
C ALA A 187 -10.69 -47.66 2.35
N PRO A 188 -9.72 -46.98 2.98
CA PRO A 188 -9.95 -46.23 4.21
C PRO A 188 -11.16 -45.29 4.08
N THR A 189 -12.06 -45.28 5.05
CA THR A 189 -13.28 -44.45 5.06
C THR A 189 -14.22 -44.66 3.86
N ALA A 190 -14.20 -45.81 3.19
CA ALA A 190 -15.07 -46.06 2.04
C ALA A 190 -16.56 -46.08 2.41
N PHE A 191 -16.95 -46.79 3.47
CA PHE A 191 -18.29 -46.73 4.07
C PHE A 191 -18.24 -45.83 5.30
N ASN A 192 -18.56 -44.55 5.11
CA ASN A 192 -18.37 -43.54 6.15
C ASN A 192 -19.67 -42.89 6.63
N VAL A 193 -20.19 -43.35 7.76
CA VAL A 193 -21.47 -42.97 8.38
C VAL A 193 -22.66 -43.26 7.47
N CYS A 194 -22.72 -44.49 6.94
CA CYS A 194 -23.82 -45.00 6.12
C CYS A 194 -24.97 -45.51 7.01
N ALA A 195 -25.61 -44.60 7.75
CA ALA A 195 -26.57 -44.94 8.80
C ALA A 195 -27.90 -45.56 8.30
N SER A 196 -28.25 -45.30 7.03
CA SER A 196 -29.50 -45.79 6.44
C SER A 196 -29.40 -47.22 5.90
N LEU A 197 -28.23 -47.85 5.99
CA LEU A 197 -28.05 -49.23 5.56
C LEU A 197 -28.68 -50.20 6.57
N GLY A 198 -29.25 -51.29 6.07
CA GLY A 198 -29.66 -52.43 6.87
C GLY A 198 -28.47 -53.36 7.06
N LYS A 199 -28.49 -54.48 6.34
CA LYS A 199 -27.43 -55.48 6.32
C LYS A 199 -26.33 -55.16 5.31
N VAL A 200 -25.07 -55.36 5.68
CA VAL A 200 -23.91 -55.31 4.77
C VAL A 200 -23.33 -56.70 4.59
N THR A 201 -23.38 -57.24 3.37
CA THR A 201 -22.84 -58.56 3.02
C THR A 201 -21.46 -58.42 2.35
N ILE A 202 -20.43 -59.02 2.96
CA ILE A 202 -19.03 -59.02 2.52
C ILE A 202 -18.74 -60.35 1.80
N PRO A 203 -18.43 -60.34 0.48
CA PRO A 203 -18.17 -61.56 -0.30
C PRO A 203 -16.77 -62.13 -0.06
N ALA A 204 -16.52 -63.33 -0.59
CA ALA A 204 -15.20 -63.97 -0.53
C ALA A 204 -14.10 -63.19 -1.27
N SER A 205 -14.45 -62.37 -2.26
CA SER A 205 -13.49 -61.57 -3.04
C SER A 205 -12.80 -60.49 -2.22
N VAL A 206 -13.43 -59.98 -1.15
CA VAL A 206 -12.87 -58.93 -0.30
C VAL A 206 -11.82 -59.53 0.63
N THR A 207 -10.56 -59.29 0.30
CA THR A 207 -9.40 -59.77 1.07
C THR A 207 -8.75 -58.67 1.89
N SER A 208 -9.15 -57.41 1.73
CA SER A 208 -8.58 -56.30 2.48
C SER A 208 -9.63 -55.25 2.82
N ILE A 209 -9.77 -54.99 4.11
CA ILE A 209 -10.58 -53.94 4.71
C ILE A 209 -9.61 -53.11 5.53
N ALA A 210 -9.45 -51.82 5.19
CA ALA A 210 -8.69 -50.91 6.02
C ALA A 210 -9.32 -50.81 7.43
N SER A 211 -8.50 -50.95 8.47
CA SER A 211 -8.87 -50.81 9.88
C SER A 211 -8.08 -49.66 10.54
N GLY A 212 -8.38 -49.33 11.80
CA GLY A 212 -7.74 -48.24 12.54
C GLY A 212 -8.47 -46.90 12.41
N ILE A 213 -7.77 -45.78 12.61
CA ILE A 213 -8.32 -44.39 12.58
C ILE A 213 -8.78 -43.88 11.21
N THR A 214 -8.85 -44.78 10.24
CA THR A 214 -9.37 -44.54 8.90
C THR A 214 -10.14 -45.80 8.47
N ALA A 215 -10.96 -46.34 9.38
CA ALA A 215 -11.61 -47.62 9.17
C ALA A 215 -12.49 -47.56 7.92
N SER A 216 -12.54 -48.68 7.20
CA SER A 216 -13.38 -48.81 6.00
C SER A 216 -14.85 -48.71 6.32
N PHE A 217 -15.25 -49.19 7.50
CA PHE A 217 -16.62 -49.21 8.00
C PHE A 217 -16.71 -48.36 9.27
N LEU A 218 -17.02 -47.08 9.08
CA LEU A 218 -17.26 -46.13 10.15
C LEU A 218 -18.76 -45.92 10.31
N ALA A 219 -19.36 -46.36 11.41
CA ALA A 219 -20.77 -46.16 11.72
C ALA A 219 -21.75 -46.65 10.63
N VAL A 220 -21.67 -47.94 10.32
CA VAL A 220 -22.37 -48.53 9.17
C VAL A 220 -23.42 -49.53 9.62
N GLY A 221 -24.62 -49.40 9.05
CA GLY A 221 -25.64 -50.45 9.06
C GLY A 221 -26.18 -50.87 10.42
N THR A 222 -26.97 -51.94 10.39
CA THR A 222 -27.56 -52.61 11.57
C THR A 222 -26.98 -54.01 11.80
N TYR A 223 -26.41 -54.63 10.76
CA TYR A 223 -25.94 -56.02 10.77
C TYR A 223 -24.87 -56.28 9.70
N PHE A 224 -23.80 -57.02 10.03
CA PHE A 224 -22.82 -57.52 9.05
C PHE A 224 -23.04 -59.01 8.76
N GLU A 225 -22.86 -59.41 7.51
CA GLU A 225 -22.80 -60.80 7.07
C GLU A 225 -21.52 -60.99 6.26
N VAL A 226 -20.81 -62.09 6.49
CA VAL A 226 -19.58 -62.42 5.76
C VAL A 226 -19.75 -63.79 5.14
N ASP A 227 -19.44 -63.91 3.85
CA ASP A 227 -19.40 -65.20 3.15
C ASP A 227 -18.52 -66.19 3.91
N ASP A 228 -19.01 -67.41 4.15
CA ASP A 228 -18.30 -68.44 4.91
C ASP A 228 -16.91 -68.76 4.31
N SER A 229 -16.79 -68.63 2.99
CA SER A 229 -15.56 -68.83 2.22
C SER A 229 -14.60 -67.63 2.24
N ASN A 230 -14.97 -66.50 2.84
CA ASN A 230 -14.07 -65.36 2.98
C ASN A 230 -12.80 -65.76 3.77
N PRO A 231 -11.59 -65.47 3.26
CA PRO A 231 -10.36 -65.95 3.87
C PRO A 231 -9.96 -65.18 5.14
N ASN A 232 -10.38 -63.92 5.28
CA ASN A 232 -9.78 -62.98 6.24
C ASN A 232 -10.75 -62.47 7.31
N TYR A 233 -12.05 -62.56 7.07
CA TYR A 233 -13.08 -61.95 7.92
C TYR A 233 -14.16 -62.95 8.32
N LYS A 234 -14.87 -62.62 9.40
CA LYS A 234 -15.99 -63.40 9.92
C LYS A 234 -16.98 -62.47 10.62
N SER A 235 -18.27 -62.75 10.52
CA SER A 235 -19.25 -62.12 11.41
C SER A 235 -19.64 -63.05 12.56
N VAL A 236 -19.81 -62.48 13.76
CA VAL A 236 -20.40 -63.15 14.93
C VAL A 236 -21.53 -62.26 15.43
N ASP A 237 -22.76 -62.78 15.44
CA ASP A 237 -23.99 -62.07 15.82
C ASP A 237 -24.21 -60.73 15.11
N GLY A 238 -23.73 -60.59 13.87
CA GLY A 238 -23.86 -59.36 13.08
C GLY A 238 -22.76 -58.33 13.33
N VAL A 239 -21.75 -58.63 14.16
CA VAL A 239 -20.55 -57.80 14.37
C VAL A 239 -19.40 -58.36 13.51
N LEU A 240 -18.54 -57.49 12.97
CA LEU A 240 -17.45 -57.89 12.07
C LEU A 240 -16.14 -58.10 12.83
N PHE A 241 -15.49 -59.23 12.55
CA PHE A 241 -14.21 -59.65 13.12
C PHE A 241 -13.25 -60.11 12.03
N ASN A 242 -11.98 -60.24 12.39
CA ASN A 242 -11.04 -61.05 11.61
C ASN A 242 -11.42 -62.55 11.67
N LYS A 243 -10.84 -63.37 10.79
CA LYS A 243 -11.28 -64.78 10.59
C LYS A 243 -11.24 -65.62 11.86
N ASP A 244 -10.26 -65.39 12.73
CA ASP A 244 -10.05 -66.13 13.98
C ASP A 244 -10.77 -65.52 15.20
N VAL A 245 -11.50 -64.40 15.02
CA VAL A 245 -12.25 -63.69 16.08
C VAL A 245 -11.34 -63.23 17.22
N SER A 246 -10.10 -62.85 16.89
CA SER A 246 -9.15 -62.25 17.82
C SER A 246 -9.17 -60.71 17.82
N GLU A 247 -9.73 -60.10 16.77
CA GLU A 247 -9.88 -58.65 16.62
C GLU A 247 -11.32 -58.30 16.23
N LEU A 248 -11.95 -57.39 16.98
CA LEU A 248 -13.23 -56.78 16.61
C LEU A 248 -12.94 -55.61 15.67
N ILE A 249 -13.35 -55.75 14.41
CA ILE A 249 -13.04 -54.79 13.35
C ILE A 249 -14.04 -53.64 13.35
N THR A 250 -15.34 -53.94 13.37
CA THR A 250 -16.39 -52.92 13.42
C THR A 250 -17.67 -53.47 14.03
N PHE A 251 -18.37 -52.60 14.76
CA PHE A 251 -19.65 -52.83 15.39
C PHE A 251 -20.72 -52.02 14.65
N PRO A 252 -21.88 -52.60 14.30
CA PRO A 252 -22.92 -51.88 13.58
C PRO A 252 -23.42 -50.65 14.33
N LYS A 253 -23.68 -49.57 13.60
CA LYS A 253 -24.15 -48.29 14.18
C LYS A 253 -25.44 -48.45 14.96
N ASP A 254 -26.45 -49.00 14.31
CA ASP A 254 -27.80 -49.22 14.83
C ASP A 254 -28.01 -50.71 15.01
N TYR A 255 -27.12 -51.32 15.81
CA TYR A 255 -27.05 -52.76 16.02
C TYR A 255 -28.42 -53.39 16.32
N SER A 256 -28.86 -54.29 15.42
CA SER A 256 -30.14 -54.98 15.53
C SER A 256 -30.05 -56.30 16.30
N GLY A 257 -28.85 -56.71 16.73
CA GLY A 257 -28.66 -57.87 17.59
C GLY A 257 -29.05 -57.61 19.05
N SER A 258 -29.00 -58.64 19.88
CA SER A 258 -29.42 -58.55 21.29
C SER A 258 -28.39 -57.80 22.15
N LEU A 259 -28.84 -56.79 22.90
CA LEU A 259 -28.04 -56.06 23.92
C LEU A 259 -28.76 -56.07 25.28
N PRO A 260 -28.61 -57.14 26.09
CA PRO A 260 -29.20 -57.21 27.42
C PRO A 260 -28.81 -55.99 28.27
N SER A 261 -29.81 -55.24 28.75
CA SER A 261 -29.61 -53.98 29.50
C SER A 261 -28.75 -52.92 28.81
N GLY A 262 -28.65 -52.95 27.46
CA GLY A 262 -27.78 -52.05 26.70
C GLY A 262 -26.29 -52.36 26.83
N LYS A 263 -25.94 -53.56 27.32
CA LYS A 263 -24.55 -54.01 27.48
C LYS A 263 -24.14 -54.93 26.32
N TYR A 264 -22.99 -54.65 25.71
CA TYR A 264 -22.32 -55.59 24.80
C TYR A 264 -21.20 -56.33 25.54
N THR A 265 -21.17 -57.66 25.40
CA THR A 265 -20.11 -58.50 25.95
C THR A 265 -19.24 -58.98 24.79
N VAL A 266 -18.00 -58.50 24.76
CA VAL A 266 -17.04 -58.88 23.72
C VAL A 266 -16.71 -60.38 23.86
N PRO A 267 -16.66 -61.17 22.77
CA PRO A 267 -16.29 -62.59 22.82
C PRO A 267 -14.94 -62.82 23.52
N SER A 268 -14.81 -63.92 24.27
CA SER A 268 -13.61 -64.18 25.10
C SER A 268 -12.31 -64.40 24.32
N THR A 269 -12.40 -64.65 23.01
CA THR A 269 -11.26 -64.79 22.10
C THR A 269 -10.70 -63.45 21.62
N VAL A 270 -11.47 -62.36 21.75
CA VAL A 270 -11.08 -61.04 21.23
C VAL A 270 -10.05 -60.40 22.15
N LYS A 271 -8.89 -60.11 21.58
CA LYS A 271 -7.76 -59.44 22.24
C LYS A 271 -7.68 -57.96 21.89
N THR A 272 -8.14 -57.58 20.70
CA THR A 272 -8.02 -56.20 20.20
C THR A 272 -9.38 -55.65 19.81
N ILE A 273 -9.69 -54.43 20.27
CA ILE A 273 -10.75 -53.61 19.70
C ILE A 273 -10.09 -52.65 18.72
N ALA A 274 -10.37 -52.82 17.42
CA ALA A 274 -9.76 -52.00 16.38
C ALA A 274 -10.14 -50.53 16.50
N GLY A 275 -9.33 -49.65 15.89
CA GLY A 275 -9.64 -48.22 15.82
C GLY A 275 -10.96 -47.99 15.08
N GLU A 276 -11.73 -47.02 15.58
CA GLU A 276 -13.09 -46.68 15.11
C GLU A 276 -14.14 -47.80 15.17
N ALA A 277 -13.83 -48.96 15.78
CA ALA A 277 -14.72 -50.12 15.75
C ALA A 277 -16.13 -49.87 16.31
N PHE A 278 -16.27 -49.03 17.33
CA PHE A 278 -17.55 -48.63 17.93
C PHE A 278 -17.93 -47.17 17.60
N SER A 279 -17.26 -46.56 16.64
CA SER A 279 -17.41 -45.13 16.41
C SER A 279 -18.81 -44.76 15.91
N HIS A 280 -19.36 -43.66 16.46
CA HIS A 280 -20.70 -43.13 16.19
C HIS A 280 -21.85 -44.15 16.34
N THR A 281 -21.66 -45.17 17.16
CA THR A 281 -22.72 -46.11 17.52
C THR A 281 -23.88 -45.38 18.22
N SER A 282 -25.09 -45.90 18.02
CA SER A 282 -26.31 -45.28 18.52
C SER A 282 -26.40 -45.35 20.05
N THR A 283 -27.42 -44.70 20.62
CA THR A 283 -27.65 -44.66 22.07
C THR A 283 -28.01 -46.02 22.70
N VAL A 284 -28.05 -47.09 21.89
CA VAL A 284 -28.37 -48.45 22.35
C VAL A 284 -27.25 -49.06 23.19
N LEU A 285 -25.99 -48.73 22.88
CA LEU A 285 -24.83 -49.20 23.63
C LEU A 285 -24.58 -48.29 24.84
N LYS A 286 -24.95 -48.77 26.03
CA LYS A 286 -24.81 -48.03 27.30
C LYS A 286 -23.60 -48.46 28.12
N ALA A 287 -23.20 -49.72 27.99
CA ALA A 287 -22.07 -50.31 28.71
C ALA A 287 -21.35 -51.34 27.83
N ILE A 288 -20.06 -51.51 28.05
CA ILE A 288 -19.26 -52.52 27.37
C ILE A 288 -18.41 -53.31 28.37
N ASP A 289 -18.31 -54.61 28.15
CA ASP A 289 -17.43 -55.51 28.89
C ASP A 289 -16.12 -55.76 28.12
N LEU A 290 -15.01 -55.25 28.66
CA LEU A 290 -13.67 -55.40 28.08
C LEU A 290 -12.80 -56.37 28.90
N SER A 291 -13.41 -57.28 29.67
CA SER A 291 -12.69 -58.15 30.63
C SER A 291 -11.60 -59.03 30.00
N ASN A 292 -11.75 -59.39 28.72
CA ASN A 292 -10.80 -60.24 28.00
C ASN A 292 -9.90 -59.50 27.00
N THR A 293 -10.14 -58.20 26.79
CA THR A 293 -9.40 -57.38 25.83
C THR A 293 -8.01 -57.04 26.38
N GLU A 294 -7.01 -57.07 25.50
CA GLU A 294 -5.64 -56.67 25.78
C GLU A 294 -5.37 -55.23 25.28
N THR A 295 -5.86 -54.91 24.08
CA THR A 295 -5.63 -53.62 23.40
C THR A 295 -6.94 -52.92 23.02
N ILE A 296 -7.04 -51.62 23.35
CA ILE A 296 -8.08 -50.71 22.86
C ILE A 296 -7.40 -49.68 21.96
N SER A 297 -7.62 -49.80 20.66
CA SER A 297 -6.93 -48.95 19.68
C SER A 297 -7.45 -47.52 19.62
N ALA A 298 -6.68 -46.63 18.98
CA ALA A 298 -6.99 -45.21 18.88
C ALA A 298 -8.38 -45.00 18.25
N GLN A 299 -9.17 -44.10 18.85
CA GLN A 299 -10.53 -43.78 18.39
C GLN A 299 -11.52 -44.95 18.36
N ALA A 300 -11.22 -46.09 19.00
CA ALA A 300 -12.10 -47.26 19.05
C ALA A 300 -13.57 -46.92 19.39
N PHE A 301 -13.81 -45.95 20.28
CA PHE A 301 -15.13 -45.52 20.72
C PHE A 301 -15.47 -44.08 20.32
N ASP A 302 -14.82 -43.48 19.32
CA ASP A 302 -15.05 -42.07 18.97
C ASP A 302 -16.54 -41.78 18.68
N TYR A 303 -17.13 -40.75 19.30
CA TYR A 303 -18.57 -40.40 19.18
C TYR A 303 -19.55 -41.51 19.64
N THR A 304 -19.14 -42.39 20.56
CA THR A 304 -20.04 -43.38 21.20
C THR A 304 -20.93 -42.69 22.25
N SER A 305 -21.91 -41.91 21.80
CA SER A 305 -22.72 -41.01 22.63
C SER A 305 -23.63 -41.69 23.67
N GLY A 306 -23.91 -42.99 23.50
CA GLY A 306 -24.70 -43.79 24.44
C GLY A 306 -23.93 -44.29 25.66
N LEU A 307 -22.60 -44.34 25.57
CA LEU A 307 -21.75 -45.03 26.53
C LEU A 307 -21.67 -44.25 27.85
N GLU A 308 -22.20 -44.85 28.92
CA GLU A 308 -22.31 -44.25 30.25
C GLU A 308 -21.26 -44.82 31.20
N LYS A 309 -20.93 -46.12 31.05
CA LYS A 309 -20.01 -46.84 31.94
C LYS A 309 -19.00 -47.66 31.13
N VAL A 310 -17.72 -47.49 31.46
CA VAL A 310 -16.61 -48.26 30.89
C VAL A 310 -15.82 -48.92 32.03
N THR A 311 -15.64 -50.23 31.94
CA THR A 311 -14.80 -50.99 32.87
C THR A 311 -13.57 -51.51 32.12
N ILE A 312 -12.40 -51.05 32.54
CA ILE A 312 -11.10 -51.51 32.04
C ILE A 312 -10.77 -52.83 32.74
N GLY A 313 -10.85 -53.93 31.99
CA GLY A 313 -10.66 -55.29 32.50
C GLY A 313 -9.23 -55.60 32.93
N PRO A 314 -8.99 -56.72 33.63
CA PRO A 314 -7.68 -57.06 34.20
C PRO A 314 -6.57 -57.31 33.16
N LYS A 315 -6.93 -57.66 31.92
CA LYS A 315 -5.98 -57.92 30.82
C LYS A 315 -5.61 -56.69 29.98
N VAL A 316 -6.38 -55.60 30.08
CA VAL A 316 -6.15 -54.40 29.26
C VAL A 316 -4.80 -53.80 29.64
N ASN A 317 -3.87 -53.83 28.70
CA ASN A 317 -2.50 -53.37 28.89
C ASN A 317 -2.10 -52.28 27.89
N SER A 318 -2.95 -52.00 26.88
CA SER A 318 -2.77 -50.92 25.93
C SER A 318 -4.09 -50.18 25.68
N ILE A 319 -4.10 -48.88 25.94
CA ILE A 319 -5.16 -47.92 25.58
C ILE A 319 -4.47 -46.84 24.74
N GLU A 320 -4.74 -46.84 23.45
CA GLU A 320 -4.13 -45.90 22.50
C GLU A 320 -4.80 -44.52 22.52
N ASP A 321 -4.10 -43.53 21.95
CA ASP A 321 -4.45 -42.12 22.05
C ASP A 321 -5.85 -41.82 21.48
N GLY A 322 -6.71 -41.23 22.31
CA GLY A 322 -8.07 -40.90 21.94
C GLY A 322 -9.00 -42.11 21.75
N ALA A 323 -8.74 -43.26 22.39
CA ALA A 323 -9.64 -44.43 22.34
C ALA A 323 -11.13 -44.11 22.63
N PHE A 324 -11.42 -43.09 23.45
CA PHE A 324 -12.78 -42.70 23.87
C PHE A 324 -13.13 -41.22 23.54
N LEU A 325 -12.72 -40.74 22.36
CA LEU A 325 -13.06 -39.39 21.92
C LEU A 325 -14.58 -39.15 21.83
N ASN A 326 -15.02 -37.93 22.13
CA ASN A 326 -16.41 -37.49 21.96
C ASN A 326 -17.50 -38.39 22.63
N CYS A 327 -17.13 -39.20 23.62
CA CYS A 327 -18.05 -39.96 24.49
C CYS A 327 -18.66 -39.07 25.58
N GLU A 328 -19.63 -38.22 25.20
CA GLU A 328 -20.13 -37.12 26.03
C GLU A 328 -20.81 -37.49 27.36
N LYS A 329 -21.18 -38.76 27.55
CA LYS A 329 -21.90 -39.25 28.74
C LYS A 329 -21.02 -39.93 29.79
N ILE A 330 -19.77 -40.25 29.47
CA ILE A 330 -18.87 -40.90 30.43
C ILE A 330 -18.52 -39.88 31.51
N THR A 331 -18.91 -40.17 32.76
CA THR A 331 -18.60 -39.36 33.94
C THR A 331 -17.42 -39.91 34.73
N GLU A 332 -17.14 -41.21 34.63
CA GLU A 332 -16.03 -41.89 35.29
C GLU A 332 -15.58 -43.13 34.50
N TYR A 333 -14.29 -43.45 34.58
CA TYR A 333 -13.73 -44.73 34.17
C TYR A 333 -13.44 -45.60 35.38
N ILE A 334 -13.83 -46.88 35.31
CA ILE A 334 -13.55 -47.86 36.36
C ILE A 334 -12.45 -48.79 35.88
N VAL A 335 -11.40 -48.96 36.68
CA VAL A 335 -10.32 -49.91 36.40
C VAL A 335 -10.40 -51.08 37.35
N ASP A 336 -10.35 -52.30 36.83
CA ASP A 336 -10.33 -53.53 37.65
C ASP A 336 -9.14 -53.51 38.62
N ALA A 337 -9.37 -53.91 39.88
CA ALA A 337 -8.35 -53.89 40.93
C ALA A 337 -7.11 -54.74 40.56
N ASN A 338 -7.30 -55.81 39.78
CA ASN A 338 -6.27 -56.72 39.32
C ASN A 338 -5.62 -56.28 37.99
N ASN A 339 -6.02 -55.15 37.40
CA ASN A 339 -5.34 -54.63 36.21
C ASN A 339 -3.90 -54.24 36.55
N ALA A 340 -2.93 -54.76 35.79
CA ALA A 340 -1.51 -54.55 36.03
C ALA A 340 -0.96 -53.23 35.46
N SER A 341 -1.63 -52.63 34.46
CA SER A 341 -1.14 -51.50 33.68
C SER A 341 -1.74 -50.15 34.07
N TYR A 342 -2.99 -50.13 34.54
CA TYR A 342 -3.76 -48.92 34.77
C TYR A 342 -4.32 -48.84 36.19
N SER A 343 -4.65 -47.62 36.60
CA SER A 343 -5.44 -47.31 37.80
C SER A 343 -6.40 -46.16 37.50
N SER A 344 -7.47 -46.02 38.28
CA SER A 344 -8.38 -44.88 38.20
C SER A 344 -8.23 -44.00 39.44
N ASP A 345 -8.15 -42.68 39.24
CA ASP A 345 -8.18 -41.67 40.31
C ASP A 345 -9.23 -40.61 40.00
N GLU A 346 -10.20 -40.39 40.89
CA GLU A 346 -11.40 -39.58 40.66
C GLU A 346 -12.11 -39.82 39.29
N GLY A 347 -12.11 -41.08 38.84
CA GLY A 347 -12.70 -41.49 37.56
C GLY A 347 -11.84 -41.21 36.32
N ILE A 348 -10.60 -40.74 36.47
CA ILE A 348 -9.62 -40.49 35.39
C ILE A 348 -8.64 -41.66 35.32
N ILE A 349 -8.29 -42.10 34.11
CA ILE A 349 -7.36 -43.22 33.91
C ILE A 349 -5.91 -42.73 33.96
N TYR A 350 -5.13 -43.40 34.80
CA TYR A 350 -3.69 -43.26 34.92
C TYR A 350 -2.98 -44.59 34.65
N SER A 351 -1.67 -44.56 34.40
CA SER A 351 -0.81 -45.73 34.57
C SER A 351 -0.90 -46.27 36.00
N LYS A 352 -0.52 -47.54 36.21
CA LYS A 352 -0.57 -48.17 37.54
C LYS A 352 0.28 -47.43 38.58
N ASP A 353 1.41 -46.85 38.16
CA ASP A 353 2.30 -46.04 38.99
C ASP A 353 1.92 -44.55 39.05
N LYS A 354 0.79 -44.16 38.42
CA LYS A 354 0.27 -42.79 38.29
C LYS A 354 1.18 -41.78 37.59
N LYS A 355 2.26 -42.20 36.92
CA LYS A 355 3.14 -41.29 36.20
C LYS A 355 2.57 -40.75 34.89
N THR A 356 1.60 -41.42 34.29
CA THR A 356 1.01 -41.02 33.00
C THR A 356 -0.50 -40.92 33.11
N LEU A 357 -1.07 -39.79 32.72
CA LEU A 357 -2.51 -39.56 32.62
C LEU A 357 -2.97 -39.87 31.19
N TYR A 358 -3.87 -40.85 31.05
CA TYR A 358 -4.33 -41.33 29.75
C TYR A 358 -5.65 -40.70 29.31
N LEU A 359 -6.67 -40.68 30.18
CA LEU A 359 -8.03 -40.34 29.76
C LEU A 359 -8.83 -39.66 30.88
N CYS A 360 -9.38 -38.49 30.57
CA CYS A 360 -10.34 -37.78 31.39
C CYS A 360 -11.76 -37.99 30.86
N PRO A 361 -12.76 -38.27 31.71
CA PRO A 361 -14.16 -38.31 31.30
C PRO A 361 -14.62 -36.94 30.74
N ILE A 362 -15.19 -36.94 29.54
CA ILE A 362 -15.65 -35.70 28.87
C ILE A 362 -16.74 -35.00 29.67
N ALA A 363 -17.61 -35.76 30.35
CA ALA A 363 -18.70 -35.21 31.15
C ALA A 363 -18.23 -34.60 32.49
N LYS A 364 -16.97 -34.79 32.90
CA LYS A 364 -16.43 -34.22 34.14
C LYS A 364 -16.33 -32.70 33.99
N THR A 365 -16.86 -31.96 34.98
CA THR A 365 -16.95 -30.50 34.99
C THR A 365 -16.23 -29.90 36.18
N GLY A 366 -15.96 -28.59 36.15
CA GLY A 366 -15.31 -27.85 37.24
C GLY A 366 -13.79 -27.78 37.08
N SER A 367 -13.07 -27.71 38.20
CA SER A 367 -11.62 -27.61 38.23
C SER A 367 -10.98 -28.96 38.55
N TYR A 368 -9.80 -29.24 37.99
CA TYR A 368 -9.04 -30.44 38.30
C TYR A 368 -7.56 -30.12 38.55
N GLU A 369 -7.03 -30.65 39.65
CA GLU A 369 -5.60 -30.61 39.97
C GLU A 369 -5.01 -31.98 39.64
N ILE A 370 -4.07 -32.00 38.68
CA ILE A 370 -3.40 -33.24 38.29
C ILE A 370 -2.46 -33.65 39.45
N PRO A 371 -2.54 -34.89 39.96
CA PRO A 371 -1.79 -35.31 41.15
C PRO A 371 -0.26 -35.20 40.99
N GLU A 372 0.41 -34.81 42.08
CA GLU A 372 1.88 -34.81 42.16
C GLU A 372 2.43 -36.23 41.93
N GLY A 373 3.50 -36.33 41.14
CA GLY A 373 4.05 -37.58 40.61
C GLY A 373 3.67 -37.85 39.16
N THR A 374 2.66 -37.15 38.61
CA THR A 374 2.31 -37.25 37.18
C THR A 374 3.38 -36.58 36.32
N VAL A 375 3.95 -37.33 35.37
CA VAL A 375 5.06 -36.92 34.51
C VAL A 375 4.58 -36.56 33.10
N THR A 376 3.53 -37.20 32.58
CA THR A 376 3.03 -36.99 31.22
C THR A 376 1.50 -36.94 31.17
N VAL A 377 0.95 -35.98 30.41
CA VAL A 377 -0.44 -36.00 29.92
C VAL A 377 -0.44 -36.48 28.48
N LYS A 378 -1.06 -37.64 28.23
CA LYS A 378 -1.08 -38.27 26.90
C LYS A 378 -1.89 -37.47 25.88
N ALA A 379 -1.62 -37.73 24.61
CA ALA A 379 -2.32 -37.10 23.51
C ALA A 379 -3.83 -37.32 23.62
N LYS A 380 -4.59 -36.26 23.39
CA LYS A 380 -6.07 -36.22 23.48
C LYS A 380 -6.68 -36.61 24.84
N ALA A 381 -5.91 -36.66 25.93
CA ALA A 381 -6.40 -37.11 27.24
C ALA A 381 -7.60 -36.29 27.79
N PHE A 382 -7.66 -35.00 27.49
CA PHE A 382 -8.72 -34.05 27.86
C PHE A 382 -9.44 -33.47 26.63
N TYR A 383 -9.38 -34.15 25.49
CA TYR A 383 -10.00 -33.69 24.26
C TYR A 383 -11.50 -33.45 24.46
N SER A 384 -11.99 -32.27 24.09
CA SER A 384 -13.39 -31.84 24.30
C SER A 384 -13.89 -31.92 25.76
N SER A 385 -12.99 -31.98 26.75
CA SER A 385 -13.36 -32.00 28.17
C SER A 385 -14.21 -30.79 28.56
N LYS A 386 -15.16 -30.99 29.48
CA LYS A 386 -16.02 -29.95 30.06
C LYS A 386 -15.43 -29.33 31.34
N LEU A 387 -14.20 -29.67 31.71
CA LEU A 387 -13.47 -28.98 32.78
C LEU A 387 -13.21 -27.52 32.40
N SER A 388 -13.34 -26.62 33.37
CA SER A 388 -13.13 -25.18 33.19
C SER A 388 -11.72 -24.74 33.57
N SER A 389 -11.04 -25.47 34.45
CA SER A 389 -9.70 -25.13 34.95
C SER A 389 -8.84 -26.36 35.18
N ILE A 390 -7.54 -26.24 34.88
CA ILE A 390 -6.54 -27.29 35.16
C ILE A 390 -5.35 -26.70 35.91
N LYS A 391 -4.87 -27.43 36.92
CA LYS A 391 -3.60 -27.17 37.60
C LYS A 391 -2.62 -28.33 37.37
N PHE A 392 -1.42 -28.01 36.91
CA PHE A 392 -0.34 -28.97 36.67
C PHE A 392 0.55 -29.16 37.92
N PRO A 393 1.03 -30.39 38.17
CA PRO A 393 1.99 -30.66 39.24
C PRO A 393 3.40 -30.27 38.82
N SER A 394 4.29 -30.10 39.80
CA SER A 394 5.69 -29.72 39.54
C SER A 394 6.46 -30.81 38.77
N THR A 395 6.06 -32.07 38.93
CA THR A 395 6.63 -33.26 38.27
C THR A 395 6.26 -33.43 36.80
N LEU A 396 5.32 -32.64 36.26
CA LEU A 396 4.89 -32.77 34.86
C LEU A 396 6.00 -32.31 33.90
N THR A 397 6.34 -33.15 32.93
CA THR A 397 7.39 -32.88 31.94
C THR A 397 6.89 -32.79 30.51
N ALA A 398 5.72 -33.34 30.20
CA ALA A 398 5.16 -33.34 28.85
C ALA A 398 3.62 -33.26 28.83
N VAL A 399 3.11 -32.40 27.95
CA VAL A 399 1.72 -32.41 27.49
C VAL A 399 1.76 -32.75 26.00
N GLU A 400 1.23 -33.90 25.60
CA GLU A 400 1.31 -34.38 24.23
C GLU A 400 0.27 -33.73 23.29
N ASP A 401 0.30 -34.13 22.02
CA ASP A 401 -0.51 -33.57 20.94
C ASP A 401 -2.02 -33.58 21.25
N GLN A 402 -2.66 -32.45 21.00
CA GLN A 402 -4.11 -32.27 21.14
C GLN A 402 -4.68 -32.61 22.53
N ALA A 403 -3.85 -32.70 23.57
CA ALA A 403 -4.24 -33.14 24.91
C ALA A 403 -5.51 -32.44 25.42
N PHE A 404 -5.64 -31.13 25.20
CA PHE A 404 -6.77 -30.30 25.64
C PHE A 404 -7.56 -29.69 24.49
N ARG A 405 -7.37 -30.14 23.24
CA ARG A 405 -7.99 -29.52 22.06
C ARG A 405 -9.53 -29.54 22.17
N PHE A 406 -10.16 -28.43 21.78
CA PHE A 406 -11.62 -28.22 21.86
C PHE A 406 -12.23 -28.30 23.27
N SER A 407 -11.42 -28.37 24.33
CA SER A 407 -11.93 -28.39 25.70
C SER A 407 -12.52 -27.03 26.12
N SER A 408 -13.35 -27.07 27.16
CA SER A 408 -13.97 -25.89 27.78
C SER A 408 -13.02 -25.17 28.74
N ILE A 409 -11.73 -25.52 28.77
CA ILE A 409 -10.76 -24.94 29.68
C ILE A 409 -10.59 -23.47 29.36
N SER A 410 -10.81 -22.65 30.39
CA SER A 410 -10.62 -21.21 30.34
C SER A 410 -9.48 -20.71 31.23
N ASN A 411 -9.00 -21.55 32.17
CA ASN A 411 -7.91 -21.22 33.07
C ASN A 411 -6.88 -22.37 33.16
N LEU A 412 -5.59 -22.02 33.08
CA LEU A 412 -4.47 -22.96 33.14
C LEU A 412 -3.43 -22.48 34.15
N ASP A 413 -3.17 -23.30 35.16
CA ASP A 413 -2.13 -23.07 36.17
C ASP A 413 -0.99 -24.09 35.97
N PHE A 414 0.21 -23.61 35.63
CA PHE A 414 1.40 -24.46 35.48
C PHE A 414 2.03 -24.88 36.81
N GLY A 415 1.54 -24.37 37.94
CA GLY A 415 2.11 -24.57 39.27
C GLY A 415 3.40 -23.77 39.50
N THR A 416 3.93 -23.84 40.73
CA THR A 416 5.26 -23.30 41.06
C THR A 416 6.35 -24.32 40.70
N ASN A 417 7.49 -23.85 40.18
CA ASN A 417 8.65 -24.70 39.82
C ASN A 417 8.33 -25.81 38.79
N SER A 418 7.56 -25.49 37.76
CA SER A 418 7.19 -26.44 36.70
C SER A 418 8.41 -27.07 36.00
N ASN A 419 8.43 -28.40 35.85
CA ASN A 419 9.41 -29.13 35.04
C ASN A 419 8.91 -29.38 33.59
N LEU A 420 7.85 -28.71 33.16
CA LEU A 420 7.23 -28.93 31.85
C LEU A 420 8.20 -28.57 30.72
N SER A 421 8.62 -29.58 29.96
CA SER A 421 9.61 -29.43 28.89
C SER A 421 9.00 -29.34 27.49
N SER A 422 7.80 -29.88 27.30
CA SER A 422 7.14 -29.96 25.99
C SER A 422 5.62 -29.76 26.06
N ILE A 423 5.11 -28.99 25.11
CA ILE A 423 3.68 -28.83 24.82
C ILE A 423 3.47 -29.23 23.36
N GLY A 424 2.64 -30.24 23.11
CA GLY A 424 2.42 -30.84 21.81
C GLY A 424 1.63 -29.99 20.82
N SER A 425 1.53 -30.49 19.59
CA SER A 425 0.82 -29.84 18.49
C SER A 425 -0.66 -29.70 18.81
N SER A 426 -1.19 -28.50 18.65
CA SER A 426 -2.58 -28.14 18.98
C SER A 426 -3.02 -28.55 20.38
N ALA A 427 -2.09 -28.71 21.34
CA ALA A 427 -2.38 -29.18 22.69
C ALA A 427 -3.52 -28.39 23.36
N PHE A 428 -3.53 -27.06 23.21
CA PHE A 428 -4.58 -26.16 23.70
C PHE A 428 -5.34 -25.45 22.57
N GLY A 429 -5.24 -25.97 21.34
CA GLY A 429 -5.91 -25.37 20.20
C GLY A 429 -7.43 -25.39 20.36
N ASN A 430 -8.12 -24.31 19.98
CA ASN A 430 -9.57 -24.15 20.08
C ASN A 430 -10.12 -24.33 21.53
N THR A 431 -9.34 -24.00 22.55
CA THR A 431 -9.82 -23.95 23.94
C THR A 431 -10.45 -22.59 24.26
N GLN A 432 -11.04 -22.45 25.46
CA GLN A 432 -11.61 -21.18 25.94
C GLN A 432 -10.62 -20.36 26.78
N LEU A 433 -9.32 -20.65 26.70
CA LEU A 433 -8.27 -19.92 27.42
C LEU A 433 -8.38 -18.42 27.14
N THR A 434 -8.39 -17.63 28.20
CA THR A 434 -8.60 -16.18 28.18
C THR A 434 -7.74 -15.51 29.25
N GLY A 435 -7.57 -14.20 29.16
CA GLY A 435 -6.76 -13.44 30.13
C GLY A 435 -5.26 -13.56 29.85
N SER A 436 -4.46 -13.67 30.91
CA SER A 436 -3.00 -13.71 30.84
C SER A 436 -2.46 -15.12 31.08
N LEU A 437 -1.40 -15.50 30.35
CA LEU A 437 -0.71 -16.78 30.48
C LEU A 437 0.80 -16.58 30.49
N THR A 438 1.50 -17.14 31.48
CA THR A 438 2.96 -17.21 31.49
C THR A 438 3.42 -18.63 31.20
N LEU A 439 4.14 -18.84 30.09
CA LEU A 439 4.79 -20.11 29.79
C LEU A 439 6.03 -20.28 30.68
N PRO A 440 6.16 -21.39 31.42
CA PRO A 440 7.32 -21.65 32.28
C PRO A 440 8.64 -21.70 31.51
N ALA A 441 9.72 -21.27 32.14
CA ALA A 441 11.06 -21.26 31.55
C ALA A 441 11.57 -22.65 31.13
N SER A 442 11.03 -23.70 31.75
CA SER A 442 11.33 -25.10 31.46
C SER A 442 10.85 -25.57 30.09
N VAL A 443 9.85 -24.90 29.48
CA VAL A 443 9.30 -25.30 28.19
C VAL A 443 10.33 -25.07 27.08
N ALA A 444 10.82 -26.16 26.51
CA ALA A 444 11.80 -26.15 25.42
C ALA A 444 11.14 -26.35 24.05
N ASN A 445 10.05 -27.15 24.01
CA ASN A 445 9.38 -27.54 22.78
C ASN A 445 7.92 -27.11 22.78
N LEU A 446 7.51 -26.41 21.71
CA LEU A 446 6.14 -25.99 21.48
C LEU A 446 5.67 -26.52 20.12
N GLY A 447 4.64 -27.37 20.09
CA GLY A 447 4.12 -27.98 18.87
C GLY A 447 3.28 -27.01 18.03
N SER A 448 3.09 -27.37 16.76
CA SER A 448 2.37 -26.55 15.79
C SER A 448 0.94 -26.29 16.24
N GLY A 449 0.50 -25.03 16.18
CA GLY A 449 -0.85 -24.65 16.58
C GLY A 449 -1.17 -24.80 18.07
N ALA A 450 -0.17 -24.94 18.95
CA ALA A 450 -0.36 -25.25 20.37
C ALA A 450 -1.45 -24.41 21.07
N PHE A 451 -1.53 -23.11 20.78
CA PHE A 451 -2.51 -22.17 21.34
C PHE A 451 -3.39 -21.50 20.26
N ASN A 452 -3.45 -22.06 19.04
CA ASN A 452 -4.22 -21.52 17.92
C ASN A 452 -5.72 -21.45 18.26
N TYR A 453 -6.40 -20.37 17.84
CA TYR A 453 -7.83 -20.12 18.13
C TYR A 453 -8.21 -20.02 19.62
N THR A 454 -7.28 -19.60 20.49
CA THR A 454 -7.63 -19.27 21.88
C THR A 454 -8.02 -17.79 22.02
N LYS A 455 -8.39 -17.35 23.22
CA LYS A 455 -8.82 -15.96 23.52
C LYS A 455 -7.90 -15.29 24.54
N LEU A 456 -6.65 -15.77 24.65
CA LEU A 456 -5.62 -15.15 25.48
C LEU A 456 -5.36 -13.72 25.01
N LYS A 457 -5.28 -12.81 25.99
CA LYS A 457 -5.00 -11.39 25.78
C LYS A 457 -3.51 -11.07 25.95
N ASP A 458 -2.89 -11.67 26.96
CA ASP A 458 -1.49 -11.39 27.32
C ASP A 458 -0.73 -12.71 27.44
N VAL A 459 0.38 -12.85 26.70
CA VAL A 459 1.23 -14.04 26.76
C VAL A 459 2.63 -13.64 27.18
N HIS A 460 3.12 -14.25 28.25
CA HIS A 460 4.46 -14.06 28.78
C HIS A 460 5.29 -15.33 28.58
N ILE A 461 6.55 -15.15 28.22
CA ILE A 461 7.56 -16.20 28.21
C ILE A 461 8.51 -15.91 29.36
N ALA A 462 8.52 -16.79 30.36
CA ALA A 462 9.29 -16.58 31.59
C ALA A 462 10.80 -16.41 31.31
N ASP A 463 11.48 -15.65 32.18
CA ASP A 463 12.94 -15.44 32.08
C ASP A 463 13.72 -16.77 32.18
N GLY A 464 14.80 -16.88 31.42
CA GLY A 464 15.58 -18.11 31.29
C GLY A 464 14.91 -19.19 30.42
N SER A 465 13.96 -18.80 29.56
CA SER A 465 13.22 -19.73 28.70
C SER A 465 14.12 -20.56 27.79
N LYS A 466 13.85 -21.87 27.75
CA LYS A 466 14.51 -22.84 26.87
C LYS A 466 13.88 -22.94 25.47
N LEU A 467 12.83 -22.16 25.20
CA LEU A 467 12.05 -22.25 23.96
C LEU A 467 12.90 -21.87 22.74
N GLU A 468 13.04 -22.79 21.78
CA GLU A 468 13.83 -22.55 20.57
C GLU A 468 13.03 -22.00 19.39
N ALA A 469 11.71 -22.18 19.38
CA ALA A 469 10.86 -21.75 18.28
C ALA A 469 9.44 -21.40 18.73
N ILE A 470 8.88 -20.37 18.10
CA ILE A 470 7.43 -20.22 18.01
C ILE A 470 7.02 -20.91 16.70
N THR A 471 6.48 -22.12 16.82
CA THR A 471 6.24 -23.01 15.68
C THR A 471 5.03 -22.60 14.84
N PHE A 472 4.82 -23.32 13.73
CA PHE A 472 3.75 -23.04 12.77
C PHE A 472 2.41 -22.79 13.45
N GLN A 473 1.85 -21.59 13.26
CA GLN A 473 0.59 -21.14 13.86
C GLN A 473 0.46 -21.30 15.39
N ALA A 474 1.56 -21.42 16.15
CA ALA A 474 1.49 -21.67 17.58
C ALA A 474 0.59 -20.68 18.34
N PHE A 475 0.62 -19.41 17.92
CA PHE A 475 -0.27 -18.32 18.37
C PHE A 475 -1.01 -17.67 17.19
N GLY A 476 -1.36 -18.47 16.18
CA GLY A 476 -2.18 -18.02 15.05
C GLY A 476 -3.65 -17.87 15.44
N ASN A 477 -4.40 -17.10 14.65
CA ASN A 477 -5.84 -16.86 14.79
C ASN A 477 -6.25 -16.50 16.23
N MET A 478 -5.53 -15.55 16.80
CA MET A 478 -5.69 -15.08 18.18
C MET A 478 -6.43 -13.73 18.20
N PRO A 479 -7.79 -13.70 18.21
CA PRO A 479 -8.55 -12.47 18.04
C PRO A 479 -8.38 -11.45 19.17
N GLU A 480 -7.98 -11.90 20.36
CA GLU A 480 -7.88 -11.09 21.57
C GLU A 480 -6.44 -10.78 22.01
N LEU A 481 -5.42 -11.36 21.35
CA LEU A 481 -4.02 -11.20 21.76
C LEU A 481 -3.56 -9.75 21.55
N GLU A 482 -3.24 -9.07 22.66
CA GLU A 482 -2.74 -7.69 22.68
C GLU A 482 -1.22 -7.63 22.91
N THR A 483 -0.70 -8.50 23.79
CA THR A 483 0.71 -8.48 24.20
C THR A 483 1.36 -9.87 24.15
N PHE A 484 2.62 -9.89 23.70
CA PHE A 484 3.49 -11.07 23.75
C PHE A 484 4.87 -10.62 24.25
N ILE A 485 5.25 -11.04 25.46
CA ILE A 485 6.38 -10.48 26.21
C ILE A 485 7.35 -11.59 26.63
N PHE A 486 8.65 -11.31 26.56
CA PHE A 486 9.68 -12.11 27.22
C PHE A 486 10.07 -11.42 28.52
N ASP A 487 9.87 -12.08 29.66
CA ASP A 487 10.01 -11.46 31.00
C ASP A 487 11.46 -11.12 31.39
N GLY A 488 12.44 -11.61 30.62
CA GLY A 488 13.85 -11.28 30.80
C GLY A 488 14.65 -11.45 29.52
N SER A 489 15.96 -11.17 29.60
CA SER A 489 16.86 -11.18 28.45
C SER A 489 17.42 -12.56 28.12
N ALA A 490 17.36 -13.51 29.06
CA ALA A 490 17.83 -14.87 28.85
C ALA A 490 16.79 -15.68 28.08
N ASN A 491 16.91 -15.71 26.75
CA ASN A 491 16.03 -16.47 25.87
C ASN A 491 16.83 -17.24 24.79
N HIS A 492 16.37 -18.43 24.44
CA HIS A 492 16.99 -19.30 23.42
C HIS A 492 16.22 -19.34 22.09
N LEU A 493 15.34 -18.37 21.85
CA LEU A 493 14.47 -18.37 20.68
C LEU A 493 15.26 -18.18 19.39
N LYS A 494 15.25 -19.18 18.50
CA LYS A 494 15.98 -19.16 17.24
C LYS A 494 15.12 -18.74 16.06
N ARG A 495 13.82 -19.04 16.07
CA ARG A 495 12.94 -18.82 14.92
C ARG A 495 11.49 -18.54 15.29
N LEU A 496 10.86 -17.72 14.46
CA LEU A 496 9.41 -17.64 14.33
C LEU A 496 9.05 -18.38 13.04
N ASP A 497 8.30 -19.46 13.13
CA ASP A 497 7.93 -20.25 11.96
C ASP A 497 6.76 -19.62 11.21
N GLU A 498 6.34 -20.25 10.11
CA GLU A 498 5.28 -19.74 9.26
C GLU A 498 3.98 -19.49 10.04
N GLN A 499 3.39 -18.30 9.82
CA GLN A 499 2.13 -17.87 10.42
C GLN A 499 2.08 -17.93 11.97
N ALA A 500 3.24 -17.86 12.65
CA ALA A 500 3.35 -17.95 14.11
C ALA A 500 2.35 -17.07 14.88
N PHE A 501 2.10 -15.84 14.41
CA PHE A 501 1.16 -14.85 14.95
C PHE A 501 0.14 -14.35 13.89
N ALA A 502 -0.09 -15.12 12.83
CA ALA A 502 -1.01 -14.69 11.77
C ALA A 502 -2.44 -14.52 12.32
N ASN A 503 -3.17 -13.51 11.82
CA ASN A 503 -4.53 -13.18 12.24
C ASN A 503 -4.64 -12.90 13.75
N ALA A 504 -3.68 -12.16 14.31
CA ALA A 504 -3.74 -11.55 15.64
C ALA A 504 -3.99 -10.03 15.53
N PRO A 505 -5.23 -9.59 15.21
CA PRO A 505 -5.50 -8.22 14.79
C PRO A 505 -5.32 -7.17 15.90
N LYS A 506 -5.21 -7.59 17.17
CA LYS A 506 -5.04 -6.71 18.34
C LYS A 506 -3.61 -6.65 18.87
N LEU A 507 -2.67 -7.44 18.33
CA LEU A 507 -1.28 -7.46 18.78
C LEU A 507 -0.63 -6.10 18.50
N LYS A 508 -0.11 -5.42 19.52
CA LYS A 508 0.36 -4.03 19.39
C LYS A 508 1.85 -3.88 19.11
N ARG A 509 2.66 -4.77 19.68
CA ARG A 509 4.12 -4.70 19.65
C ARG A 509 4.73 -6.10 19.69
N PHE A 510 5.86 -6.26 19.03
CA PHE A 510 6.71 -7.46 19.17
C PHE A 510 8.19 -7.07 19.25
N ASP A 511 8.87 -7.51 20.30
CA ASP A 511 10.32 -7.29 20.48
C ASP A 511 11.05 -8.59 20.11
N VAL A 512 11.74 -8.58 18.96
CA VAL A 512 12.44 -9.74 18.42
C VAL A 512 13.76 -9.95 19.16
N PRO A 513 13.97 -11.09 19.84
CA PRO A 513 15.21 -11.35 20.56
C PRO A 513 16.45 -11.47 19.66
N ALA A 514 17.63 -11.15 20.20
CA ALA A 514 18.91 -11.17 19.46
C ALA A 514 19.34 -12.58 19.00
N SER A 515 18.79 -13.62 19.64
CA SER A 515 18.98 -15.04 19.33
C SER A 515 18.24 -15.47 18.04
N VAL A 516 17.20 -14.73 17.62
CA VAL A 516 16.38 -15.08 16.46
C VAL A 516 17.17 -14.91 15.17
N THR A 517 17.14 -15.93 14.32
CA THR A 517 17.78 -15.97 13.00
C THR A 517 16.78 -15.94 11.85
N THR A 518 15.52 -16.29 12.11
CA THR A 518 14.49 -16.44 11.07
C THR A 518 13.14 -15.89 11.51
N ILE A 519 12.52 -15.07 10.65
CA ILE A 519 11.09 -14.73 10.70
C ILE A 519 10.41 -15.44 9.53
N GLY A 520 9.46 -16.31 9.85
CA GLY A 520 8.76 -17.17 8.92
C GLY A 520 7.86 -16.43 7.94
N LYS A 521 7.47 -17.13 6.88
CA LYS A 521 6.46 -16.67 5.92
C LYS A 521 5.16 -16.31 6.65
N GLY A 522 4.61 -15.13 6.38
CA GLY A 522 3.37 -14.68 7.03
C GLY A 522 3.39 -14.62 8.56
N ALA A 523 4.55 -14.57 9.22
CA ALA A 523 4.65 -14.69 10.68
C ALA A 523 3.76 -13.69 11.44
N PHE A 524 3.62 -12.46 10.92
CA PHE A 524 2.76 -11.38 11.45
C PHE A 524 1.69 -10.96 10.43
N LEU A 525 1.24 -11.86 9.57
CA LEU A 525 0.19 -11.60 8.59
C LEU A 525 -1.12 -11.17 9.26
N ASN A 526 -1.80 -10.14 8.75
CA ASN A 526 -3.06 -9.61 9.31
C ASN A 526 -2.96 -9.18 10.79
N THR A 527 -1.82 -8.64 11.21
CA THR A 527 -1.64 -8.03 12.53
C THR A 527 -1.94 -6.53 12.48
N THR A 528 -3.20 -6.18 12.22
CA THR A 528 -3.61 -4.80 11.87
C THR A 528 -3.36 -3.74 12.95
N ALA A 529 -3.19 -4.13 14.21
CA ALA A 529 -2.81 -3.23 15.31
C ALA A 529 -1.31 -3.23 15.65
N LEU A 530 -0.47 -4.02 14.95
CA LEU A 530 0.96 -4.15 15.26
C LEU A 530 1.69 -2.89 14.81
N GLU A 531 1.86 -1.93 15.71
CA GLU A 531 2.44 -0.64 15.35
C GLU A 531 3.97 -0.66 15.30
N THR A 532 4.60 -1.51 16.13
CA THR A 532 6.05 -1.50 16.37
C THR A 532 6.63 -2.91 16.43
N VAL A 533 7.69 -3.14 15.65
CA VAL A 533 8.54 -4.33 15.74
C VAL A 533 9.97 -3.86 15.99
N THR A 534 10.58 -4.31 17.09
CA THR A 534 11.98 -3.97 17.41
C THR A 534 12.87 -5.20 17.29
N PHE A 535 14.15 -4.99 16.99
CA PHE A 535 15.13 -6.06 16.87
C PHE A 535 16.23 -5.82 17.90
N GLN A 536 16.42 -6.75 18.83
CA GLN A 536 17.49 -6.66 19.81
C GLN A 536 18.86 -6.83 19.12
N SER A 537 19.83 -6.05 19.57
CA SER A 537 21.20 -6.06 19.02
C SER A 537 22.12 -6.98 19.85
N PRO A 538 23.03 -7.74 19.22
CA PRO A 538 23.20 -7.90 17.77
C PRO A 538 22.19 -8.88 17.16
N SER A 539 21.42 -8.45 16.15
CA SER A 539 20.46 -9.31 15.45
C SER A 539 21.15 -10.25 14.46
N LYS A 540 20.65 -11.47 14.31
CA LYS A 540 21.17 -12.51 13.40
C LYS A 540 20.24 -12.81 12.20
N ILE A 541 19.21 -12.00 12.00
CA ILE A 541 18.20 -12.25 10.96
C ILE A 541 18.76 -11.92 9.59
N LYS A 542 18.73 -12.91 8.68
CA LYS A 542 19.23 -12.76 7.30
C LYS A 542 18.14 -12.39 6.31
N GLU A 543 16.92 -12.83 6.55
CA GLU A 543 15.83 -12.69 5.60
C GLU A 543 14.54 -12.23 6.29
N ILE A 544 13.85 -11.29 5.65
CA ILE A 544 12.43 -11.04 5.90
C ILE A 544 11.66 -11.83 4.84
N LYS A 545 11.01 -12.94 5.25
CA LYS A 545 10.36 -13.87 4.33
C LYS A 545 9.07 -13.31 3.72
N GLU A 546 8.59 -14.01 2.68
CA GLU A 546 7.37 -13.69 1.96
C GLU A 546 6.19 -13.37 2.91
N GLY A 547 5.56 -12.21 2.72
CA GLY A 547 4.39 -11.79 3.49
C GLY A 547 4.60 -11.66 5.00
N ALA A 548 5.84 -11.67 5.51
CA ALA A 548 6.13 -11.73 6.95
C ALA A 548 5.37 -10.68 7.78
N PHE A 549 5.19 -9.47 7.23
CA PHE A 549 4.42 -8.37 7.81
C PHE A 549 3.23 -7.93 6.93
N GLY A 550 2.75 -8.80 6.04
CA GLY A 550 1.62 -8.45 5.15
C GLY A 550 0.37 -8.04 5.93
N SER A 551 -0.30 -6.96 5.52
CA SER A 551 -1.47 -6.38 6.20
C SER A 551 -1.23 -6.09 7.69
N SER A 552 -0.01 -5.73 8.06
CA SER A 552 0.35 -5.34 9.42
C SER A 552 0.12 -3.84 9.66
N GLY A 553 -0.16 -3.47 10.92
CA GLY A 553 -0.39 -2.09 11.35
C GLY A 553 0.88 -1.23 11.47
N ILE A 554 2.03 -1.71 11.01
CA ILE A 554 3.34 -1.12 11.30
C ILE A 554 3.42 0.28 10.73
N LYS A 555 3.79 1.25 11.58
CA LYS A 555 4.02 2.65 11.17
C LYS A 555 5.46 2.88 10.70
N TYR A 556 6.38 2.15 11.31
CA TYR A 556 7.82 2.22 11.10
C TYR A 556 8.51 0.92 11.54
N ILE A 557 9.57 0.52 10.83
CA ILE A 557 10.39 -0.65 11.17
C ILE A 557 11.87 -0.40 10.88
N ASN A 558 12.71 -0.64 11.89
CA ASN A 558 14.17 -0.62 11.77
C ASN A 558 14.71 -2.00 11.43
N LEU A 559 14.91 -2.29 10.15
CA LEU A 559 15.56 -3.55 9.75
C LEU A 559 17.02 -3.57 10.26
N PRO A 560 17.49 -4.66 10.90
CA PRO A 560 18.85 -4.74 11.38
C PRO A 560 19.84 -4.92 10.21
N ASN A 561 21.09 -4.46 10.41
CA ASN A 561 22.18 -4.60 9.43
C ASN A 561 22.59 -6.05 9.11
N SER A 562 21.98 -7.06 9.73
CA SER A 562 22.15 -8.46 9.36
C SER A 562 21.25 -8.91 8.20
N VAL A 563 20.19 -8.15 7.87
CA VAL A 563 19.24 -8.51 6.80
C VAL A 563 19.87 -8.35 5.43
N GLU A 564 19.93 -9.44 4.68
CA GLU A 564 20.49 -9.50 3.33
C GLU A 564 19.41 -9.52 2.24
N THR A 565 18.23 -10.08 2.55
CA THR A 565 17.11 -10.20 1.60
C THR A 565 15.78 -9.79 2.24
N ILE A 566 15.00 -8.99 1.51
CA ILE A 566 13.59 -8.72 1.78
C ILE A 566 12.79 -9.41 0.68
N GLN A 567 12.09 -10.49 0.99
CA GLN A 567 11.38 -11.29 -0.01
C GLN A 567 10.08 -10.61 -0.48
N GLN A 568 9.48 -11.16 -1.54
CA GLN A 568 8.24 -10.67 -2.14
C GLN A 568 7.13 -10.42 -1.10
N GLN A 569 6.37 -9.33 -1.27
CA GLN A 569 5.22 -8.97 -0.43
C GLN A 569 5.51 -8.86 1.09
N ALA A 570 6.77 -8.76 1.52
CA ALA A 570 7.14 -8.73 2.94
C ALA A 570 6.38 -7.66 3.75
N PHE A 571 6.06 -6.51 3.16
CA PHE A 571 5.28 -5.41 3.74
C PHE A 571 4.05 -5.06 2.90
N ASP A 572 3.50 -6.03 2.16
CA ASP A 572 2.28 -5.82 1.33
C ASP A 572 1.12 -5.31 2.19
N ASN A 573 0.41 -4.29 1.71
CA ASN A 573 -0.73 -3.66 2.39
C ASN A 573 -0.44 -3.20 3.84
N CYS A 574 0.80 -2.80 4.14
CA CYS A 574 1.11 -2.06 5.36
C CYS A 574 0.65 -0.59 5.23
N THR A 575 -0.67 -0.36 5.25
CA THR A 575 -1.27 0.95 4.94
C THR A 575 -0.85 2.07 5.90
N ASN A 576 -0.34 1.74 7.09
CA ASN A 576 0.13 2.71 8.08
C ASN A 576 1.63 3.02 7.96
N LEU A 577 2.39 2.26 7.16
CA LEU A 577 3.83 2.42 7.01
C LEU A 577 4.11 3.75 6.31
N THR A 578 4.85 4.64 6.98
CA THR A 578 5.20 5.97 6.44
C THR A 578 6.63 6.05 5.93
N THR A 579 7.54 5.33 6.59
CA THR A 579 8.96 5.31 6.24
C THR A 579 9.60 3.96 6.55
N ILE A 580 10.61 3.59 5.78
CA ILE A 580 11.44 2.41 6.00
C ILE A 580 12.88 2.69 5.53
N THR A 581 13.86 2.09 6.21
CA THR A 581 15.27 2.16 5.81
C THR A 581 15.74 0.80 5.32
N ILE A 582 16.33 0.75 4.12
CA ILE A 582 17.00 -0.42 3.56
C ILE A 582 18.46 -0.45 4.09
N PRO A 583 18.85 -1.43 4.92
CA PRO A 583 20.19 -1.53 5.49
C PRO A 583 21.32 -1.72 4.47
N ALA A 584 22.56 -1.46 4.87
CA ALA A 584 23.75 -1.59 4.01
C ALA A 584 23.95 -2.99 3.42
N SER A 585 23.52 -4.02 4.16
CA SER A 585 23.69 -5.44 3.82
C SER A 585 22.63 -5.99 2.86
N VAL A 586 21.53 -5.27 2.63
CA VAL A 586 20.47 -5.75 1.74
C VAL A 586 20.98 -5.77 0.30
N THR A 587 20.99 -6.96 -0.29
CA THR A 587 21.40 -7.19 -1.67
C THR A 587 20.23 -7.49 -2.60
N ASN A 588 19.07 -7.84 -2.05
CA ASN A 588 17.86 -8.16 -2.80
C ASN A 588 16.58 -7.65 -2.11
N VAL A 589 15.78 -6.89 -2.85
CA VAL A 589 14.42 -6.47 -2.52
C VAL A 589 13.49 -7.12 -3.54
N GLY A 590 12.61 -8.00 -3.06
CA GLY A 590 11.67 -8.75 -3.88
C GLY A 590 10.62 -7.89 -4.57
N ILE A 591 9.88 -8.50 -5.49
CA ILE A 591 8.79 -7.83 -6.20
C ILE A 591 7.64 -7.52 -5.23
N GLY A 592 7.02 -6.34 -5.39
CA GLY A 592 5.81 -5.97 -4.67
C GLY A 592 5.95 -5.90 -3.15
N VAL A 593 7.17 -5.66 -2.64
CA VAL A 593 7.46 -5.57 -1.18
C VAL A 593 6.58 -4.53 -0.48
N PHE A 594 6.23 -3.43 -1.16
CA PHE A 594 5.46 -2.31 -0.62
C PHE A 594 4.16 -2.05 -1.40
N ASN A 595 3.59 -3.08 -2.03
CA ASN A 595 2.30 -2.98 -2.69
C ASN A 595 1.23 -2.47 -1.70
N PHE A 596 0.34 -1.58 -2.14
CA PHE A 596 -0.75 -1.01 -1.32
C PHE A 596 -0.31 -0.31 -0.01
N CYS A 597 0.97 0.07 0.12
CA CYS A 597 1.46 0.89 1.23
C CYS A 597 1.10 2.38 1.03
N GLU A 598 -0.19 2.71 1.10
CA GLU A 598 -0.74 4.01 0.70
C GLU A 598 -0.13 5.22 1.44
N ASN A 599 0.37 5.05 2.66
CA ASN A 599 0.97 6.15 3.44
C ASN A 599 2.50 6.20 3.37
N LEU A 600 3.15 5.29 2.62
CA LEU A 600 4.61 5.29 2.48
C LEU A 600 5.04 6.51 1.67
N THR A 601 5.75 7.44 2.30
CA THR A 601 6.24 8.67 1.65
C THR A 601 7.72 8.58 1.30
N THR A 602 8.49 7.80 2.07
CA THR A 602 9.95 7.73 1.96
C THR A 602 10.49 6.33 2.18
N ILE A 603 11.35 5.87 1.28
CA ILE A 603 12.21 4.70 1.42
C ILE A 603 13.65 5.20 1.51
N ASN A 604 14.23 5.15 2.69
CA ASN A 604 15.64 5.47 2.92
C ASN A 604 16.52 4.28 2.55
N VAL A 605 17.77 4.54 2.18
CA VAL A 605 18.77 3.50 1.92
C VAL A 605 20.05 3.90 2.61
N ASP A 606 20.67 2.98 3.34
CA ASP A 606 21.97 3.18 3.96
C ASP A 606 23.02 3.55 2.88
N ALA A 607 23.85 4.57 3.15
CA ALA A 607 24.85 5.06 2.20
C ALA A 607 25.85 3.97 1.76
N ALA A 608 26.13 3.01 2.63
CA ALA A 608 27.02 1.87 2.35
C ALA A 608 26.34 0.75 1.56
N ASN A 609 25.03 0.82 1.28
CA ASN A 609 24.37 -0.16 0.42
C ASN A 609 24.95 -0.12 -1.00
N THR A 610 25.23 -1.31 -1.54
CA THR A 610 25.91 -1.50 -2.84
C THR A 610 24.95 -1.79 -4.00
N LYS A 611 23.67 -2.01 -3.73
CA LYS A 611 22.65 -2.43 -4.72
C LYS A 611 21.56 -1.39 -4.95
N TYR A 612 21.22 -0.61 -3.92
CA TYR A 612 20.13 0.34 -3.94
C TYR A 612 20.57 1.75 -3.55
N SER A 613 19.75 2.73 -3.89
CA SER A 613 19.86 4.11 -3.42
C SER A 613 18.47 4.68 -3.17
N SER A 614 18.40 5.74 -2.36
CA SER A 614 17.19 6.53 -2.19
C SER A 614 17.30 7.79 -3.04
N LEU A 615 16.24 8.10 -3.79
CA LEU A 615 16.16 9.25 -4.68
C LEU A 615 14.89 10.04 -4.37
N SER A 616 14.99 11.15 -3.64
CA SER A 616 13.83 11.86 -3.08
C SER A 616 12.84 10.92 -2.36
N GLY A 617 13.36 9.93 -1.62
CA GLY A 617 12.55 8.93 -0.94
C GLY A 617 12.01 7.79 -1.82
N MET A 618 12.25 7.79 -3.14
CA MET A 618 11.98 6.64 -4.00
C MET A 618 13.12 5.62 -3.94
N LEU A 619 12.81 4.33 -4.05
CA LEU A 619 13.83 3.29 -4.09
C LEU A 619 14.32 3.12 -5.53
N THR A 620 15.61 3.29 -5.76
CA THR A 620 16.27 3.05 -7.04
C THR A 620 17.35 1.97 -6.91
N ASN A 621 17.85 1.47 -8.03
CA ASN A 621 19.14 0.78 -8.03
C ASN A 621 20.28 1.75 -7.62
N LYS A 622 21.46 1.22 -7.31
CA LYS A 622 22.60 1.99 -6.80
C LYS A 622 23.00 3.14 -7.72
N ASP A 623 22.99 2.89 -9.02
CA ASP A 623 23.38 3.85 -10.05
C ASP A 623 22.28 4.87 -10.40
N LYS A 624 21.11 4.76 -9.75
CA LYS A 624 19.94 5.64 -9.97
C LYS A 624 19.45 5.63 -11.43
N THR A 625 19.64 4.53 -12.15
CA THR A 625 19.16 4.35 -13.54
C THR A 625 17.82 3.63 -13.62
N GLU A 626 17.39 2.99 -12.53
CA GLU A 626 16.15 2.21 -12.46
C GLU A 626 15.33 2.57 -11.21
N LEU A 627 14.05 2.90 -11.39
CA LEU A 627 13.08 3.03 -10.30
C LEU A 627 12.58 1.65 -9.91
N VAL A 628 12.86 1.25 -8.67
CA VAL A 628 12.45 -0.04 -8.10
C VAL A 628 11.07 0.10 -7.45
N VAL A 629 10.87 1.13 -6.63
CA VAL A 629 9.58 1.40 -5.96
C VAL A 629 9.32 2.90 -5.85
N PHE A 630 8.11 3.31 -6.24
CA PHE A 630 7.54 4.62 -5.95
C PHE A 630 6.68 4.55 -4.67
N PRO A 631 6.99 5.35 -3.64
CA PRO A 631 6.16 5.44 -2.45
C PRO A 631 4.79 6.07 -2.75
N ALA A 632 3.70 5.32 -2.62
CA ALA A 632 2.34 5.78 -2.92
C ALA A 632 1.95 7.10 -2.20
N GLY A 633 2.41 7.28 -0.96
CA GLY A 633 2.19 8.49 -0.17
C GLY A 633 2.89 9.74 -0.73
N LYS A 634 3.84 9.58 -1.67
CA LYS A 634 4.51 10.68 -2.38
C LYS A 634 3.71 11.18 -3.59
N ALA A 635 2.61 10.53 -3.95
CA ALA A 635 1.77 10.95 -5.06
C ALA A 635 1.27 12.40 -4.87
N ASN A 636 1.37 13.19 -5.93
CA ASN A 636 0.94 14.58 -5.96
C ASN A 636 -0.06 14.75 -7.10
N SER A 637 -1.23 15.33 -6.83
CA SER A 637 -2.28 15.53 -7.84
C SER A 637 -1.93 16.55 -8.92
N LYS A 638 -0.91 17.38 -8.71
CA LYS A 638 -0.42 18.35 -9.69
C LYS A 638 0.63 17.73 -10.64
N TYR A 639 1.59 16.99 -10.09
CA TYR A 639 2.71 16.39 -10.82
C TYR A 639 3.42 15.28 -10.00
N ALA A 640 3.00 14.02 -10.11
CA ALA A 640 3.80 12.91 -9.56
C ALA A 640 5.03 12.70 -10.48
N LEU A 641 6.09 13.47 -10.21
CA LEU A 641 7.28 13.55 -11.05
C LEU A 641 8.24 12.41 -10.76
N ILE A 642 8.65 11.72 -11.83
CA ILE A 642 9.66 10.66 -11.79
C ILE A 642 11.03 11.29 -12.04
N PRO A 643 12.06 10.92 -11.25
CA PRO A 643 13.40 11.47 -11.42
C PRO A 643 14.02 11.00 -12.73
N ASN A 644 15.09 11.68 -13.17
CA ASN A 644 15.83 11.31 -14.37
C ASN A 644 16.44 9.89 -14.25
N ILE A 645 15.73 8.90 -14.82
CA ILE A 645 16.05 7.47 -14.82
C ILE A 645 15.75 6.88 -16.20
N ALA A 646 16.33 5.72 -16.53
CA ALA A 646 16.11 5.04 -17.81
C ALA A 646 14.91 4.07 -17.78
N THR A 647 14.73 3.36 -16.66
CA THR A 647 13.80 2.23 -16.56
C THR A 647 12.93 2.31 -15.32
N VAL A 648 11.64 2.03 -15.47
CA VAL A 648 10.71 1.76 -14.36
C VAL A 648 10.56 0.24 -14.22
N LYS A 649 10.92 -0.32 -13.06
CA LYS A 649 10.81 -1.77 -12.82
C LYS A 649 9.36 -2.26 -12.72
N PRO A 650 9.12 -3.57 -12.92
CA PRO A 650 7.83 -4.17 -12.60
C PRO A 650 7.35 -3.82 -11.19
N TYR A 651 6.05 -3.62 -11.04
CA TYR A 651 5.38 -3.30 -9.78
C TYR A 651 5.79 -1.97 -9.09
N ALA A 652 6.50 -1.07 -9.75
CA ALA A 652 7.02 0.15 -9.12
C ALA A 652 5.95 1.06 -8.48
N PHE A 653 4.74 1.15 -9.05
CA PHE A 653 3.60 1.95 -8.56
C PHE A 653 2.40 1.09 -8.16
N TYR A 654 2.58 -0.22 -8.10
CA TYR A 654 1.48 -1.19 -8.08
C TYR A 654 0.51 -0.98 -6.93
N GLY A 655 -0.78 -0.99 -7.27
CA GLY A 655 -1.85 -0.93 -6.28
C GLY A 655 -2.02 0.42 -5.60
N SER A 656 -1.33 1.48 -6.06
CA SER A 656 -1.44 2.79 -5.44
C SER A 656 -2.77 3.47 -5.79
N GLU A 657 -3.59 3.73 -4.78
CA GLU A 657 -4.84 4.46 -4.91
C GLU A 657 -4.70 5.99 -4.84
N LYS A 658 -3.51 6.50 -4.49
CA LYS A 658 -3.22 7.95 -4.41
C LYS A 658 -2.73 8.56 -5.72
N ILE A 659 -2.24 7.73 -6.64
CA ILE A 659 -1.71 8.22 -7.92
C ILE A 659 -2.87 8.58 -8.86
N THR A 660 -2.90 9.85 -9.26
CA THR A 660 -3.87 10.40 -10.23
C THR A 660 -3.22 10.84 -11.53
N ASN A 661 -1.92 11.08 -11.52
CA ASN A 661 -1.12 11.43 -12.68
C ASN A 661 0.30 10.90 -12.46
N ILE A 662 1.06 10.68 -13.53
CA ILE A 662 2.50 10.38 -13.47
C ILE A 662 3.18 11.19 -14.56
N THR A 663 4.24 11.92 -14.21
CA THR A 663 5.07 12.65 -15.18
C THR A 663 6.44 11.99 -15.32
N PHE A 664 6.69 11.41 -16.49
CA PHE A 664 7.94 10.76 -16.85
C PHE A 664 8.90 11.74 -17.56
N PRO A 665 10.17 11.79 -17.12
CA PRO A 665 11.18 12.63 -17.77
C PRO A 665 11.57 12.03 -19.12
N LYS A 666 12.25 12.84 -19.94
CA LYS A 666 12.68 12.46 -21.29
C LYS A 666 13.60 11.23 -21.36
N THR A 667 14.18 10.82 -20.23
CA THR A 667 15.15 9.74 -20.14
C THR A 667 14.53 8.37 -19.92
N VAL A 668 13.25 8.29 -19.53
CA VAL A 668 12.56 7.00 -19.39
C VAL A 668 12.32 6.42 -20.77
N THR A 669 12.90 5.26 -21.03
CA THR A 669 12.76 4.53 -22.30
C THR A 669 11.98 3.22 -22.15
N SER A 670 11.85 2.69 -20.93
CA SER A 670 11.20 1.41 -20.66
C SER A 670 10.41 1.43 -19.35
N ILE A 671 9.22 0.81 -19.38
CA ILE A 671 8.34 0.61 -18.22
C ILE A 671 8.00 -0.88 -18.15
N GLY A 672 8.33 -1.52 -17.03
CA GLY A 672 8.14 -2.95 -16.83
C GLY A 672 6.69 -3.37 -16.62
N ASP A 673 6.42 -4.65 -16.81
CA ASP A 673 5.09 -5.22 -16.63
C ASP A 673 4.55 -4.95 -15.22
N ARG A 674 3.24 -4.70 -15.11
CA ARG A 674 2.56 -4.35 -13.85
C ARG A 674 3.11 -3.11 -13.13
N ALA A 675 4.03 -2.33 -13.72
CA ALA A 675 4.60 -1.17 -13.06
C ALA A 675 3.53 -0.17 -12.60
N ILE A 676 2.44 -0.02 -13.34
CA ILE A 676 1.33 0.90 -13.05
C ILE A 676 0.02 0.11 -13.02
N ALA A 677 0.03 -1.12 -12.53
CA ALA A 677 -1.18 -1.95 -12.40
C ALA A 677 -1.95 -1.61 -11.11
N LEU A 678 -3.27 -1.73 -11.17
CA LEU A 678 -4.21 -1.42 -10.08
C LEU A 678 -4.10 0.01 -9.53
N CYS A 679 -3.70 0.96 -10.36
CA CYS A 679 -3.72 2.39 -10.04
C CYS A 679 -5.08 2.98 -10.46
N ASP A 680 -6.14 2.65 -9.73
CA ASP A 680 -7.53 2.85 -10.17
C ASP A 680 -7.97 4.33 -10.28
N LYS A 681 -7.24 5.25 -9.65
CA LYS A 681 -7.51 6.70 -9.70
C LYS A 681 -6.69 7.46 -10.75
N LEU A 682 -5.88 6.77 -11.56
CA LEU A 682 -5.07 7.39 -12.60
C LEU A 682 -5.94 8.09 -13.65
N LYS A 683 -5.58 9.34 -14.00
CA LYS A 683 -6.25 10.20 -14.98
C LYS A 683 -5.33 10.65 -16.09
N SER A 684 -4.01 10.66 -15.88
CA SER A 684 -3.08 11.01 -16.94
C SER A 684 -1.69 10.40 -16.78
N LEU A 685 -1.03 10.19 -17.92
CA LEU A 685 0.39 9.90 -18.01
C LEU A 685 1.04 10.96 -18.89
N SER A 686 2.05 11.66 -18.38
CA SER A 686 2.74 12.74 -19.07
C SER A 686 4.16 12.31 -19.43
N PHE A 687 4.50 12.27 -20.72
CA PHE A 687 5.83 11.91 -21.22
C PHE A 687 6.56 13.13 -21.78
N MET A 688 7.66 13.52 -21.13
CA MET A 688 8.43 14.73 -21.49
C MET A 688 9.41 14.52 -22.67
N GLY A 689 9.52 13.32 -23.21
CA GLY A 689 10.42 13.01 -24.33
C GLY A 689 10.02 13.72 -25.62
N GLU A 690 10.99 14.35 -26.29
CA GLU A 690 10.79 14.98 -27.60
C GLU A 690 10.98 14.00 -28.76
N ASP A 691 11.87 13.03 -28.58
CA ASP A 691 12.26 12.08 -29.62
C ASP A 691 11.73 10.66 -29.34
N ASN A 692 11.42 10.35 -28.07
CA ASN A 692 10.99 9.02 -27.65
C ASN A 692 9.91 9.09 -26.57
N VAL A 693 8.81 8.36 -26.77
CA VAL A 693 7.77 8.10 -25.78
C VAL A 693 7.70 6.58 -25.60
N PRO A 694 7.90 6.04 -24.38
CA PRO A 694 7.90 4.60 -24.12
C PRO A 694 6.62 3.94 -24.61
N VAL A 695 6.73 2.73 -25.16
CA VAL A 695 5.58 1.92 -25.59
C VAL A 695 4.87 1.34 -24.36
N LEU A 696 3.59 1.66 -24.20
CA LEU A 696 2.74 1.05 -23.17
C LEU A 696 2.14 -0.24 -23.72
N ASN A 697 2.46 -1.42 -23.18
CA ASN A 697 1.78 -2.69 -23.44
C ASN A 697 0.52 -2.84 -22.54
N ALA A 698 -0.24 -3.93 -22.67
CA ALA A 698 -1.43 -4.16 -21.85
C ALA A 698 -1.10 -4.51 -20.39
N ASP A 699 0.05 -5.13 -20.15
CA ASP A 699 0.45 -5.65 -18.84
C ASP A 699 0.97 -4.58 -17.89
N ILE A 700 1.55 -3.48 -18.38
CA ILE A 700 2.04 -2.34 -17.58
C ILE A 700 0.92 -1.76 -16.72
N MET A 701 -0.28 -1.59 -17.29
CA MET A 701 -1.44 -0.96 -16.66
C MET A 701 -2.57 -1.95 -16.36
N TYR A 702 -2.20 -3.21 -16.10
CA TYR A 702 -3.17 -4.27 -15.86
C TYR A 702 -4.18 -3.90 -14.79
N GLN A 703 -5.46 -3.95 -15.18
CA GLN A 703 -6.59 -3.68 -14.29
C GLN A 703 -6.51 -2.34 -13.56
N SER A 704 -5.70 -1.39 -14.05
CA SER A 704 -5.79 0.01 -13.65
C SER A 704 -7.04 0.64 -14.25
N SER A 705 -7.30 1.91 -13.89
CA SER A 705 -8.41 2.74 -14.39
C SER A 705 -8.82 2.40 -15.82
N ASN A 706 -10.12 2.50 -16.13
CA ASN A 706 -10.58 2.42 -17.51
C ASN A 706 -9.70 3.31 -18.40
N LEU A 707 -8.94 2.69 -19.32
CA LEU A 707 -7.93 3.41 -20.10
C LEU A 707 -8.54 4.56 -20.90
N ARG A 708 -9.84 4.45 -21.23
CA ARG A 708 -10.63 5.51 -21.89
C ARG A 708 -10.89 6.75 -21.04
N ASP A 709 -10.53 6.72 -19.76
CA ASP A 709 -10.55 7.87 -18.85
C ASP A 709 -9.15 8.48 -18.63
N VAL A 710 -8.10 7.88 -19.21
CA VAL A 710 -6.70 8.30 -19.03
C VAL A 710 -6.23 9.08 -20.25
N THR A 711 -5.79 10.33 -20.05
CA THR A 711 -5.15 11.14 -21.11
C THR A 711 -3.64 10.91 -21.12
N ILE A 712 -3.08 10.71 -22.32
CA ILE A 712 -1.64 10.64 -22.53
C ILE A 712 -1.16 12.03 -22.97
N TYR A 713 -0.39 12.71 -22.13
CA TYR A 713 0.24 13.99 -22.47
C TYR A 713 1.63 13.77 -23.06
N VAL A 714 1.93 14.43 -24.17
CA VAL A 714 3.20 14.33 -24.89
C VAL A 714 3.70 15.71 -25.32
N ARG A 715 4.99 15.84 -25.63
CA ARG A 715 5.52 17.10 -26.17
C ARG A 715 4.94 17.39 -27.56
N LYS A 716 4.63 18.66 -27.85
CA LYS A 716 4.10 19.16 -29.12
C LYS A 716 4.95 18.74 -30.30
N LYS A 717 6.28 18.89 -30.18
CA LYS A 717 7.27 18.48 -31.17
C LYS A 717 7.22 16.97 -31.47
N TRP A 718 7.07 16.13 -30.44
CA TRP A 718 6.94 14.68 -30.61
C TRP A 718 5.62 14.35 -31.33
N TYR A 719 4.52 14.97 -30.89
CA TYR A 719 3.21 14.78 -31.48
C TYR A 719 3.19 15.19 -32.95
N GLU A 720 3.74 16.34 -33.34
CA GLU A 720 3.70 16.84 -34.72
C GLU A 720 4.58 16.07 -35.70
N ASN A 721 5.50 15.22 -35.21
CA ASN A 721 6.34 14.39 -36.06
C ASN A 721 5.55 13.21 -36.65
N SER A 722 5.37 13.19 -37.97
CA SER A 722 4.68 12.12 -38.71
C SER A 722 5.26 10.71 -38.49
N ALA A 723 6.54 10.58 -38.11
CA ALA A 723 7.12 9.28 -37.76
C ALA A 723 6.43 8.60 -36.57
N ASN A 724 5.71 9.38 -35.74
CA ASN A 724 5.03 8.90 -34.54
C ASN A 724 3.54 8.59 -34.76
N ASP A 725 3.01 8.72 -35.99
CA ASP A 725 1.57 8.50 -36.28
C ASP A 725 1.07 7.13 -35.82
N ALA A 726 1.87 6.07 -36.03
CA ALA A 726 1.52 4.73 -35.60
C ALA A 726 1.38 4.61 -34.06
N ALA A 727 2.26 5.26 -33.32
CA ALA A 727 2.22 5.28 -31.85
C ALA A 727 1.01 6.08 -31.36
N VAL A 728 0.76 7.26 -31.93
CA VAL A 728 -0.40 8.12 -31.61
C VAL A 728 -1.72 7.36 -31.87
N ASN A 729 -1.84 6.69 -33.02
CA ASN A 729 -3.02 5.89 -33.35
C ASN A 729 -3.20 4.72 -32.38
N THR A 730 -2.12 4.04 -32.02
CA THR A 730 -2.14 2.96 -31.02
C THR A 730 -2.65 3.48 -29.67
N TYR A 731 -2.19 4.64 -29.23
CA TYR A 731 -2.64 5.24 -27.97
C TYR A 731 -4.08 5.75 -28.04
N ASN A 732 -4.49 6.44 -29.09
CA ASN A 732 -5.89 6.83 -29.27
C ASN A 732 -6.84 5.63 -29.38
N SER A 733 -6.36 4.46 -29.82
CA SER A 733 -7.16 3.23 -29.82
C SER A 733 -7.35 2.58 -28.45
N ARG A 734 -6.59 3.01 -27.43
CA ARG A 734 -6.58 2.41 -26.08
C ARG A 734 -6.96 3.39 -24.98
N PHE A 735 -6.49 4.62 -25.08
CA PHE A 735 -6.61 5.68 -24.08
C PHE A 735 -7.75 6.66 -24.43
N LYS A 736 -8.03 7.61 -23.54
CA LYS A 736 -8.98 8.70 -23.82
C LYS A 736 -8.53 9.47 -25.06
N GLU A 737 -7.28 9.91 -25.04
CA GLU A 737 -6.63 10.68 -26.09
C GLU A 737 -5.13 10.83 -25.86
N VAL A 738 -4.41 11.15 -26.93
CA VAL A 738 -3.06 11.73 -26.88
C VAL A 738 -3.20 13.25 -27.04
N HIS A 739 -2.83 14.01 -26.00
CA HIS A 739 -2.94 15.47 -25.93
C HIS A 739 -1.53 16.09 -25.93
N PRO A 740 -1.14 16.87 -26.96
CA PRO A 740 0.17 17.51 -27.01
C PRO A 740 0.27 18.72 -26.06
N SER A 741 1.46 19.06 -25.56
CA SER A 741 1.69 20.39 -24.99
C SER A 741 1.27 21.51 -25.95
N PHE A 742 0.98 22.67 -25.38
CA PHE A 742 0.55 23.83 -26.14
C PHE A 742 1.51 25.01 -25.96
N VAL A 743 1.42 25.97 -26.88
CA VAL A 743 2.20 27.19 -26.87
C VAL A 743 1.23 28.36 -26.72
N SER A 744 1.48 29.26 -25.76
CA SER A 744 0.65 30.46 -25.63
C SER A 744 0.78 31.35 -26.86
N GLU A 745 -0.34 31.78 -27.45
CA GLU A 745 -0.34 32.62 -28.67
C GLU A 745 -0.34 34.13 -28.36
N THR A 746 -0.88 34.52 -27.21
CA THR A 746 -1.12 35.92 -26.83
C THR A 746 -0.70 36.20 -25.40
N GLY A 747 -0.68 37.46 -24.96
CA GLY A 747 -0.25 37.82 -23.61
C GLY A 747 1.27 37.88 -23.44
N TYR A 748 1.72 37.81 -22.19
CA TYR A 748 3.13 37.99 -21.82
C TYR A 748 3.92 36.68 -21.68
N ASP A 749 3.22 35.54 -21.70
CA ASP A 749 3.78 34.20 -21.80
C ASP A 749 3.81 33.69 -23.26
N ARG A 750 3.36 34.49 -24.23
CA ARG A 750 3.30 34.09 -25.64
C ARG A 750 4.62 33.53 -26.18
N GLY A 751 4.51 32.44 -26.93
CA GLY A 751 5.65 31.68 -27.42
C GLY A 751 6.21 30.67 -26.41
N THR A 752 5.76 30.67 -25.15
CA THR A 752 6.15 29.66 -24.15
C THR A 752 5.35 28.38 -24.34
N GLU A 753 6.05 27.25 -24.34
CA GLU A 753 5.47 25.92 -24.29
C GLU A 753 5.14 25.53 -22.84
N PHE A 754 3.88 25.17 -22.62
CA PHE A 754 3.37 24.60 -21.38
C PHE A 754 3.04 23.14 -21.56
N PHE A 755 3.57 22.29 -20.68
CA PHE A 755 3.41 20.85 -20.71
C PHE A 755 2.47 20.37 -19.60
N PRO A 756 1.32 19.76 -19.94
CA PRO A 756 0.39 19.25 -18.93
C PRO A 756 1.02 18.13 -18.09
N THR A 757 1.11 18.35 -16.79
CA THR A 757 1.55 17.36 -15.79
C THR A 757 0.38 16.63 -15.13
N SER A 758 -0.82 17.20 -15.26
CA SER A 758 -2.10 16.60 -14.90
C SER A 758 -3.23 17.25 -15.70
N ALA A 759 -4.48 16.84 -15.47
CA ALA A 759 -5.66 17.43 -16.13
C ALA A 759 -5.90 18.91 -15.81
N THR A 760 -5.32 19.44 -14.73
CA THR A 760 -5.54 20.82 -14.28
C THR A 760 -4.26 21.61 -14.08
N ASN A 761 -3.09 20.98 -14.24
CA ASN A 761 -1.81 21.63 -14.02
C ASN A 761 -0.87 21.45 -15.21
N VAL A 762 -0.07 22.48 -15.46
CA VAL A 762 1.03 22.47 -16.42
C VAL A 762 2.35 22.78 -15.73
N GLY A 763 3.42 22.37 -16.38
CA GLY A 763 4.77 22.84 -16.12
C GLY A 763 5.34 23.60 -17.31
N VAL A 764 6.21 24.56 -17.04
CA VAL A 764 6.87 25.39 -18.04
C VAL A 764 8.05 24.64 -18.65
N ILE A 765 8.14 24.63 -19.99
CA ILE A 765 9.31 24.14 -20.73
C ILE A 765 10.13 25.35 -21.21
N SER A 766 9.90 25.85 -22.42
CA SER A 766 10.73 26.90 -23.01
C SER A 766 10.04 27.59 -24.18
N PHE A 767 10.75 28.42 -24.93
CA PHE A 767 10.18 29.11 -26.07
C PHE A 767 10.10 28.21 -27.29
N TYR A 768 8.91 28.12 -27.85
CA TYR A 768 8.72 27.69 -29.24
C TYR A 768 9.01 28.84 -30.22
N THR A 769 8.86 30.10 -29.78
CA THR A 769 9.23 31.31 -30.52
C THR A 769 10.08 32.21 -29.61
N PRO A 770 11.36 32.48 -29.94
CA PRO A 770 12.27 33.20 -29.05
C PRO A 770 11.75 34.58 -28.61
N ARG A 771 11.98 34.91 -27.33
CA ARG A 771 11.59 36.17 -26.68
C ARG A 771 12.76 36.77 -25.91
N THR A 772 12.66 38.06 -25.56
CA THR A 772 13.67 38.73 -24.71
C THR A 772 13.30 38.77 -23.24
N SER A 773 12.02 38.59 -22.92
CA SER A 773 11.51 38.39 -21.57
C SER A 773 10.21 37.60 -21.59
N VAL A 774 9.83 37.06 -20.43
CA VAL A 774 8.58 36.32 -20.25
C VAL A 774 8.02 36.53 -18.86
N ILE A 775 6.69 36.57 -18.78
CA ILE A 775 5.94 36.61 -17.52
C ILE A 775 5.10 35.34 -17.45
N ILE A 776 5.46 34.46 -16.52
CA ILE A 776 4.74 33.23 -16.22
C ILE A 776 3.69 33.52 -15.15
N ASP A 777 2.45 33.61 -15.59
CA ASP A 777 1.29 33.87 -14.73
C ASP A 777 0.90 32.61 -13.93
N ASN A 778 0.03 32.77 -12.93
CA ASN A 778 -0.54 31.69 -12.12
C ASN A 778 -1.26 30.64 -12.97
N THR A 779 -1.79 31.05 -14.12
CA THR A 779 -2.50 30.17 -15.05
C THR A 779 -1.99 30.32 -16.47
N ALA A 780 -2.01 29.23 -17.23
CA ALA A 780 -1.74 29.23 -18.67
C ALA A 780 -2.99 28.82 -19.43
N LYS A 781 -3.28 29.51 -20.54
CA LYS A 781 -4.47 29.26 -21.37
C LYS A 781 -4.09 28.58 -22.68
N GLU A 782 -4.55 27.36 -22.87
CA GLU A 782 -4.65 26.72 -24.18
C GLU A 782 -5.86 27.31 -24.91
N SER A 783 -5.66 27.87 -26.10
CA SER A 783 -6.75 28.44 -26.91
C SER A 783 -7.43 27.36 -27.74
N ASP A 784 -8.65 27.64 -28.23
CA ASP A 784 -9.32 26.73 -29.17
C ASP A 784 -8.49 26.57 -30.46
N TYR A 785 -8.19 25.33 -30.86
CA TYR A 785 -7.50 25.08 -32.13
C TYR A 785 -7.87 23.72 -32.74
N THR A 786 -7.51 23.53 -34.01
CA THR A 786 -7.54 22.21 -34.67
C THR A 786 -6.10 21.81 -34.97
N ASP A 787 -5.71 20.60 -34.55
CA ASP A 787 -4.35 20.13 -34.70
C ASP A 787 -4.03 19.62 -36.12
N VAL A 788 -2.76 19.25 -36.34
CA VAL A 788 -2.25 18.73 -37.63
C VAL A 788 -2.90 17.42 -38.07
N ARG A 789 -3.67 16.75 -37.20
CA ARG A 789 -4.40 15.51 -37.47
C ARG A 789 -5.92 15.73 -37.56
N GLY A 790 -6.36 16.98 -37.59
CA GLY A 790 -7.77 17.35 -37.71
C GLY A 790 -8.59 17.19 -36.43
N LYS A 791 -7.95 16.94 -35.28
CA LYS A 791 -8.64 16.90 -33.99
C LYS A 791 -8.81 18.32 -33.44
N HIS A 792 -10.03 18.64 -33.03
CA HIS A 792 -10.35 19.91 -32.40
C HIS A 792 -10.11 19.83 -30.88
N TRP A 793 -9.39 20.82 -30.36
CA TRP A 793 -9.10 21.00 -28.94
C TRP A 793 -9.82 22.25 -28.43
N THR A 794 -10.58 22.08 -27.35
CA THR A 794 -11.31 23.17 -26.70
C THR A 794 -10.42 23.93 -25.73
N ALA A 795 -10.61 25.24 -25.65
CA ALA A 795 -9.86 26.13 -24.80
C ALA A 795 -9.92 25.66 -23.34
N THR A 796 -8.74 25.56 -22.72
CA THR A 796 -8.57 25.05 -21.36
C THR A 796 -7.59 25.94 -20.62
N THR A 797 -7.89 26.24 -19.36
CA THR A 797 -6.99 26.99 -18.47
C THR A 797 -6.41 26.04 -17.44
N TYR A 798 -5.09 26.10 -17.26
CA TYR A 798 -4.33 25.25 -16.34
C TYR A 798 -3.64 26.10 -15.28
N ASP A 799 -3.49 25.56 -14.07
CA ASP A 799 -2.60 26.12 -13.06
C ASP A 799 -1.14 25.86 -13.47
N VAL A 800 -0.30 26.91 -13.43
CA VAL A 800 1.13 26.76 -13.68
C VAL A 800 1.81 26.35 -12.38
N SER A 801 2.19 25.10 -12.26
CA SER A 801 2.59 24.52 -10.96
C SER A 801 4.08 24.20 -10.84
N SER A 802 4.79 24.16 -11.96
CA SER A 802 6.18 23.71 -12.03
C SER A 802 6.97 24.44 -13.12
N ILE A 803 8.27 24.58 -12.91
CA ILE A 803 9.24 24.82 -13.99
C ILE A 803 9.95 23.49 -14.20
N LEU A 804 9.81 22.89 -15.38
CA LEU A 804 10.21 21.50 -15.59
C LEU A 804 11.71 21.36 -15.90
N ASP A 805 12.19 20.11 -15.89
CA ASP A 805 13.57 19.80 -16.22
C ASP A 805 13.94 20.34 -17.61
N TYR A 806 15.09 20.99 -17.68
CA TYR A 806 15.67 21.62 -18.87
C TYR A 806 14.85 22.76 -19.46
N ALA A 807 13.92 23.33 -18.69
CA ALA A 807 13.28 24.59 -19.06
C ALA A 807 14.34 25.63 -19.41
N TYR A 808 14.08 26.50 -20.40
CA TYR A 808 14.97 27.59 -20.86
C TYR A 808 16.47 27.30 -21.10
N GLN A 809 16.94 26.04 -20.98
CA GLN A 809 18.36 25.71 -20.90
C GLN A 809 19.12 26.15 -22.17
N ASN A 810 18.48 26.02 -23.33
CA ASN A 810 19.11 26.29 -24.62
C ASN A 810 18.76 27.67 -25.18
N GLU A 811 18.10 28.52 -24.41
CA GLU A 811 17.69 29.85 -24.86
C GLU A 811 18.85 30.83 -24.90
N THR A 812 18.92 31.62 -25.97
CA THR A 812 20.00 32.59 -26.19
C THR A 812 19.52 34.04 -26.21
N THR A 813 18.22 34.29 -26.33
CA THR A 813 17.65 35.64 -26.47
C THR A 813 17.01 36.16 -25.19
N VAL A 814 16.59 35.26 -24.29
CA VAL A 814 15.91 35.62 -23.05
C VAL A 814 16.88 36.28 -22.09
N LYS A 815 16.44 37.42 -21.55
CA LYS A 815 17.22 38.23 -20.62
C LYS A 815 16.56 38.34 -19.26
N ASP A 816 15.23 38.31 -19.18
CA ASP A 816 14.54 38.29 -17.88
C ASP A 816 13.35 37.34 -17.87
N ILE A 817 13.21 36.59 -16.78
CA ILE A 817 12.09 35.67 -16.56
C ILE A 817 11.38 36.09 -15.27
N VAL A 818 10.08 36.33 -15.36
CA VAL A 818 9.25 36.72 -14.23
C VAL A 818 8.27 35.60 -13.96
N VAL A 819 8.25 35.11 -12.74
CA VAL A 819 7.39 34.02 -12.28
C VAL A 819 6.43 34.59 -11.25
N LEU A 820 5.21 34.88 -11.72
CA LEU A 820 4.10 35.30 -10.86
C LEU A 820 3.45 34.09 -10.19
N SER A 821 3.56 32.91 -10.80
CA SER A 821 2.97 31.69 -10.28
C SER A 821 3.60 31.17 -8.99
N ASN A 822 2.77 30.53 -8.16
CA ASN A 822 3.22 29.69 -7.06
C ASN A 822 3.75 28.35 -7.58
N ILE A 823 5.03 28.35 -7.95
CA ILE A 823 5.77 27.17 -8.41
C ILE A 823 6.11 26.28 -7.22
N GLY A 824 5.72 25.01 -7.28
CA GLY A 824 6.09 24.04 -6.25
C GLY A 824 7.42 23.36 -6.51
N ILE A 825 7.87 23.29 -7.77
CA ILE A 825 9.13 22.61 -8.14
C ILE A 825 9.84 23.30 -9.30
N VAL A 826 11.18 23.38 -9.22
CA VAL A 826 12.07 23.85 -10.30
C VAL A 826 12.99 22.71 -10.72
N GLY A 827 12.92 22.39 -12.00
CA GLY A 827 13.60 21.26 -12.62
C GLY A 827 15.09 21.44 -12.84
N LEU A 828 15.76 20.33 -13.14
CA LEU A 828 17.19 20.27 -13.43
C LEU A 828 17.54 21.18 -14.60
N ASN A 829 18.58 22.00 -14.47
CA ASN A 829 19.06 22.91 -15.53
C ASN A 829 18.01 23.90 -16.11
N ALA A 830 16.92 24.17 -15.40
CA ALA A 830 15.75 24.96 -15.86
C ALA A 830 15.99 26.46 -16.18
N PHE A 831 17.11 27.03 -15.76
CA PHE A 831 17.43 28.45 -15.98
C PHE A 831 18.87 28.63 -16.45
N LYS A 832 19.44 27.60 -17.07
CA LYS A 832 20.79 27.65 -17.67
C LYS A 832 20.79 28.22 -19.09
N ALA A 833 19.85 29.12 -19.40
CA ALA A 833 19.92 29.95 -20.59
C ALA A 833 21.30 30.63 -20.63
N GLY A 834 21.86 30.84 -21.82
CA GLY A 834 23.23 31.34 -21.99
C GLY A 834 23.49 32.68 -21.26
N ASN A 835 24.71 33.22 -21.37
CA ASN A 835 25.19 34.40 -20.60
C ASN A 835 24.36 35.71 -20.73
N GLN A 836 23.25 35.71 -21.46
CA GLN A 836 22.33 36.82 -21.62
C GLN A 836 21.23 36.90 -20.53
N LEU A 837 21.00 35.84 -19.75
CA LEU A 837 19.98 35.85 -18.67
C LEU A 837 20.43 36.75 -17.51
N GLN A 838 19.82 37.93 -17.40
CA GLN A 838 20.19 39.00 -16.47
C GLN A 838 19.51 38.85 -15.12
N GLY A 839 18.21 38.53 -15.10
CA GLY A 839 17.41 38.49 -13.88
C GLY A 839 16.29 37.45 -13.94
N ILE A 840 16.03 36.81 -12.78
CA ILE A 840 14.87 35.95 -12.58
C ILE A 840 14.09 36.47 -11.38
N TYR A 841 12.80 36.71 -11.54
CA TYR A 841 11.95 37.35 -10.54
C TYR A 841 10.91 36.36 -10.05
N PHE A 842 10.84 36.13 -8.74
CA PHE A 842 9.81 35.30 -8.11
C PHE A 842 9.00 36.11 -7.11
N VAL A 843 7.69 36.17 -7.30
CA VAL A 843 6.77 36.85 -6.36
C VAL A 843 6.17 35.90 -5.33
N SER A 844 6.45 34.60 -5.40
CA SER A 844 5.87 33.62 -4.46
C SER A 844 6.41 33.78 -3.05
N ASN A 845 5.54 33.56 -2.07
CA ASN A 845 5.87 33.59 -0.64
C ASN A 845 6.68 32.39 -0.15
N THR A 846 6.80 31.35 -0.98
CA THR A 846 7.50 30.12 -0.61
C THR A 846 8.42 29.71 -1.77
N PRO A 847 9.71 29.49 -1.52
CA PRO A 847 10.60 28.97 -2.55
C PRO A 847 10.14 27.59 -3.01
N ALA A 848 10.18 27.37 -4.33
CA ALA A 848 9.99 26.06 -4.92
C ALA A 848 11.06 25.07 -4.44
N GLN A 849 10.72 23.78 -4.37
CA GLN A 849 11.72 22.73 -4.20
C GLN A 849 12.59 22.61 -5.46
N LEU A 850 13.89 22.35 -5.29
CA LEU A 850 14.81 22.18 -6.42
C LEU A 850 15.03 20.68 -6.70
N ASN A 851 14.70 20.22 -7.91
CA ASN A 851 14.91 18.83 -8.33
C ASN A 851 16.37 18.37 -8.14
N SER A 852 17.35 19.25 -8.37
CA SER A 852 18.78 18.93 -8.19
C SER A 852 19.12 18.52 -6.77
N THR A 853 18.51 19.19 -5.79
CA THR A 853 18.71 18.94 -4.36
C THR A 853 17.92 17.71 -3.92
N ASP A 854 16.67 17.60 -4.35
CA ASP A 854 15.78 16.46 -4.03
C ASP A 854 16.28 15.14 -4.61
N TYR A 855 16.90 15.17 -5.79
CA TYR A 855 17.43 13.99 -6.46
C TYR A 855 18.90 13.70 -6.13
N GLY A 856 19.55 14.52 -5.29
CA GLY A 856 20.97 14.35 -4.95
C GLY A 856 21.83 14.10 -6.19
N MET A 857 21.54 14.85 -7.26
CA MET A 857 22.26 14.80 -8.53
C MET A 857 23.47 15.73 -8.47
N ASN A 858 24.44 15.53 -9.37
CA ASN A 858 25.71 16.27 -9.35
C ASN A 858 25.48 17.78 -9.32
N ALA A 859 26.40 18.53 -8.71
CA ALA A 859 26.44 20.00 -8.73
C ALA A 859 26.24 20.58 -10.15
N THR A 860 26.68 19.86 -11.18
CA THR A 860 26.53 20.26 -12.58
C THR A 860 25.09 20.33 -13.08
N ASP A 861 24.10 19.73 -12.39
CA ASP A 861 22.68 19.68 -12.79
C ASP A 861 21.78 20.68 -12.04
N TYR A 862 22.39 21.61 -11.31
CA TYR A 862 21.70 22.67 -10.60
C TYR A 862 20.88 23.58 -11.56
N PRO A 863 19.67 24.07 -11.18
CA PRO A 863 18.77 24.78 -12.09
C PRO A 863 19.32 26.10 -12.63
N PHE A 864 20.14 26.81 -11.85
CA PHE A 864 20.57 28.17 -12.15
C PHE A 864 22.05 28.25 -12.56
N ASN A 865 22.42 29.32 -13.25
CA ASN A 865 23.82 29.70 -13.45
C ASN A 865 24.46 30.16 -12.13
N ALA A 866 25.79 30.01 -12.00
CA ALA A 866 26.51 30.54 -10.85
C ALA A 866 26.38 32.06 -10.77
N ASN A 867 26.12 32.59 -9.57
CA ASN A 867 25.88 34.03 -9.32
C ASN A 867 24.71 34.62 -10.12
N GLN A 868 23.74 33.81 -10.55
CA GLN A 868 22.53 34.31 -11.22
C GLN A 868 21.80 35.29 -10.29
N ASN A 869 21.39 36.45 -10.83
CA ASN A 869 20.58 37.39 -10.06
C ASN A 869 19.15 36.86 -9.95
N ILE A 870 18.75 36.60 -8.71
CA ILE A 870 17.40 36.16 -8.37
C ILE A 870 16.77 37.23 -7.51
N TYR A 871 15.66 37.76 -7.98
CA TYR A 871 14.89 38.78 -7.29
C TYR A 871 13.69 38.14 -6.61
N VAL A 872 13.56 38.34 -5.31
CA VAL A 872 12.46 37.80 -4.49
C VAL A 872 11.89 38.88 -3.56
N LYS A 873 10.80 38.60 -2.86
CA LYS A 873 10.25 39.51 -1.85
C LYS A 873 11.24 39.73 -0.71
N ARG A 874 11.32 40.93 -0.15
CA ARG A 874 12.25 41.26 0.95
C ARG A 874 12.04 40.39 2.17
N SER A 875 10.79 40.13 2.53
CA SER A 875 10.42 39.22 3.62
C SER A 875 10.84 37.77 3.37
N LYS A 876 11.22 37.41 2.13
CA LYS A 876 11.50 36.04 1.66
C LYS A 876 12.93 35.82 1.17
N VAL A 877 13.80 36.82 1.17
CA VAL A 877 15.21 36.67 0.74
C VAL A 877 15.88 35.54 1.50
N ASN A 878 15.75 35.51 2.83
CA ASN A 878 16.36 34.46 3.65
C ASN A 878 15.72 33.09 3.38
N ASP A 879 14.39 33.01 3.26
CA ASP A 879 13.68 31.75 2.94
C ASP A 879 14.22 31.14 1.64
N TYR A 880 14.39 31.93 0.58
CA TYR A 880 14.95 31.46 -0.69
C TYR A 880 16.42 31.09 -0.60
N LYS A 881 17.25 31.88 0.11
CA LYS A 881 18.67 31.54 0.33
C LYS A 881 18.81 30.20 1.03
N THR A 882 18.01 29.96 2.07
CA THR A 882 18.04 28.69 2.82
C THR A 882 17.71 27.48 1.94
N VAL A 883 16.79 27.60 0.98
CA VAL A 883 16.37 26.46 0.14
C VAL A 883 17.24 26.33 -1.11
N TRP A 884 17.70 27.45 -1.69
CA TRP A 884 18.36 27.43 -3.00
C TRP A 884 19.88 27.51 -2.92
N GLU A 885 20.48 28.26 -1.98
CA GLU A 885 21.94 28.30 -1.86
C GLU A 885 22.44 27.03 -1.15
N VAL A 886 23.09 26.15 -1.92
CA VAL A 886 23.67 24.89 -1.45
C VAL A 886 25.18 24.88 -1.71
N ASP A 887 25.90 23.96 -1.08
CA ASP A 887 27.36 23.84 -1.25
C ASP A 887 27.76 23.78 -2.74
N GLY A 888 28.63 24.70 -3.16
CA GLY A 888 29.09 24.83 -4.56
C GLY A 888 28.20 25.68 -5.48
N HIS A 889 27.04 26.16 -5.00
CA HIS A 889 26.10 26.99 -5.76
C HIS A 889 25.66 28.23 -4.99
N THR A 890 26.36 29.34 -5.23
CA THR A 890 25.98 30.66 -4.72
C THR A 890 25.16 31.42 -5.75
N LEU A 891 24.10 32.09 -5.28
CA LEU A 891 23.20 32.90 -6.09
C LEU A 891 23.24 34.35 -5.59
N ASN A 892 22.87 35.30 -6.44
CA ASN A 892 22.70 36.70 -6.04
C ASN A 892 21.23 36.92 -5.66
N ILE A 893 20.75 36.24 -4.60
CA ILE A 893 19.37 36.36 -4.15
C ILE A 893 19.21 37.68 -3.37
N THR A 894 18.34 38.56 -3.86
CA THR A 894 18.08 39.86 -3.26
C THR A 894 16.64 40.31 -3.49
N ALA A 895 16.14 41.21 -2.66
CA ALA A 895 14.90 41.94 -2.94
C ALA A 895 15.15 43.29 -3.61
N GLU A 896 16.42 43.66 -3.75
CA GLU A 896 16.84 44.94 -4.30
C GLU A 896 16.88 44.86 -5.82
N ILE A 897 15.82 45.30 -6.46
CA ILE A 897 15.78 45.34 -7.93
C ILE A 897 16.63 46.53 -8.40
N PRO A 898 17.70 46.33 -9.20
CA PRO A 898 18.63 47.39 -9.56
C PRO A 898 17.95 48.56 -10.27
N GLN A 899 17.97 49.73 -9.65
CA GLN A 899 17.50 50.98 -10.25
C GLN A 899 18.68 51.89 -10.54
N THR A 900 19.13 51.88 -11.78
CA THR A 900 20.08 52.88 -12.26
C THR A 900 19.32 54.06 -12.86
N THR A 901 19.50 55.24 -12.25
CA THR A 901 19.03 56.53 -12.79
C THR A 901 20.19 57.52 -12.90
N HIS A 902 20.03 58.56 -13.72
CA HIS A 902 20.99 59.67 -13.83
C HIS A 902 20.34 60.98 -13.38
N SER A 903 21.07 62.10 -13.41
CA SER A 903 20.70 63.46 -12.97
C SER A 903 19.33 63.97 -13.43
N TYR A 904 18.68 63.27 -14.36
CA TYR A 904 17.46 63.67 -15.01
C TYR A 904 16.38 62.57 -15.03
N GLY A 905 16.66 61.38 -14.48
CA GLY A 905 15.72 60.27 -14.32
C GLY A 905 15.93 59.06 -15.24
N ALA A 906 15.03 58.08 -15.13
CA ALA A 906 14.93 56.92 -16.04
C ALA A 906 13.48 56.40 -16.06
N THR A 907 13.04 55.86 -17.20
CA THR A 907 11.71 55.24 -17.31
C THR A 907 11.78 53.76 -16.99
N ARG A 908 10.95 53.30 -16.06
CA ARG A 908 10.84 51.89 -15.67
C ARG A 908 9.41 51.41 -15.76
N CYS A 909 9.26 50.12 -16.02
CA CYS A 909 8.01 49.41 -15.93
C CYS A 909 8.29 48.08 -15.26
N TYR A 910 7.59 47.80 -14.16
CA TYR A 910 7.65 46.51 -13.48
C TYR A 910 6.47 45.66 -13.93
N PRO A 911 6.68 44.38 -14.25
CA PRO A 911 5.60 43.46 -14.59
C PRO A 911 4.85 42.91 -13.38
N PHE A 912 5.18 43.38 -12.19
CA PHE A 912 4.60 43.01 -10.90
C PHE A 912 4.49 44.28 -10.04
N ASP A 913 3.65 44.22 -9.01
CA ASP A 913 3.50 45.32 -8.08
C ASP A 913 4.77 45.49 -7.23
N VAL A 914 5.24 46.73 -7.10
CA VAL A 914 6.44 47.07 -6.32
C VAL A 914 6.16 48.17 -5.29
N GLN A 915 6.84 48.07 -4.15
CA GLN A 915 6.90 49.11 -3.12
C GLN A 915 8.31 49.70 -3.09
N TYR A 916 8.38 51.03 -3.06
CA TYR A 916 9.59 51.82 -2.92
C TYR A 916 9.79 52.18 -1.46
N ASP A 917 11.05 52.11 -1.01
CA ASP A 917 11.41 52.62 0.30
C ASP A 917 11.27 54.15 0.32
N ASN A 918 10.43 54.67 1.20
CA ASN A 918 10.22 56.11 1.39
C ASN A 918 11.49 56.86 1.83
N ASN A 919 12.54 56.14 2.24
CA ASN A 919 13.86 56.66 2.63
C ASN A 919 14.89 56.73 1.49
N GLY A 920 14.56 56.29 0.26
CA GLY A 920 15.48 56.31 -0.89
C GLY A 920 15.58 57.66 -1.63
N ASP A 921 16.73 57.92 -2.29
CA ASP A 921 16.98 59.14 -3.11
C ASP A 921 16.14 59.16 -4.40
N VAL A 922 15.84 57.99 -4.98
CA VAL A 922 15.04 57.86 -6.21
C VAL A 922 13.59 57.55 -5.87
N ARG A 923 12.65 58.29 -6.46
CA ARG A 923 11.19 58.13 -6.29
C ARG A 923 10.47 57.98 -7.63
N PRO A 924 9.32 57.27 -7.67
CA PRO A 924 8.50 57.14 -8.86
C PRO A 924 7.52 58.32 -9.01
N TYR A 925 7.40 58.83 -10.23
CA TYR A 925 6.54 59.96 -10.60
C TYR A 925 5.68 59.64 -11.80
N LEU A 926 4.47 60.23 -11.82
CA LEU A 926 3.50 60.16 -12.89
C LEU A 926 3.22 61.54 -13.47
N PRO A 927 3.27 61.70 -14.80
CA PRO A 927 2.84 62.92 -15.48
C PRO A 927 1.33 63.17 -15.26
N VAL A 928 0.92 64.30 -14.70
CA VAL A 928 -0.52 64.58 -14.44
C VAL A 928 -1.03 65.87 -15.10
N ASP A 929 -0.14 66.79 -15.49
CA ASP A 929 -0.52 68.00 -16.22
C ASP A 929 0.31 68.20 -17.49
N PHE A 930 -0.35 68.08 -18.63
CA PHE A 930 0.23 68.18 -19.97
C PHE A 930 -0.05 69.51 -20.67
N SER A 931 -0.76 70.44 -20.01
CA SER A 931 -1.24 71.69 -20.64
C SER A 931 -0.12 72.61 -21.13
N HIS A 932 1.07 72.50 -20.53
CA HIS A 932 2.20 73.34 -20.86
C HIS A 932 3.03 72.83 -22.05
N MET A 933 2.82 71.60 -22.51
CA MET A 933 3.61 70.94 -23.55
C MET A 933 3.40 71.51 -24.97
N THR A 934 3.79 72.76 -25.15
CA THR A 934 3.72 73.55 -26.37
C THR A 934 5.13 73.89 -26.83
N ALA A 935 5.29 74.39 -28.06
CA ALA A 935 6.60 74.83 -28.56
C ALA A 935 7.23 75.96 -27.72
N ALA A 936 6.40 76.78 -27.05
CA ALA A 936 6.86 77.91 -26.25
C ALA A 936 7.31 77.54 -24.83
N ASN A 937 6.64 76.56 -24.19
CA ASN A 937 6.88 76.19 -22.79
C ASN A 937 6.97 74.67 -22.58
N PRO A 938 7.89 73.93 -23.21
CA PRO A 938 7.83 72.48 -23.32
C PRO A 938 8.15 71.74 -22.00
N TYR A 939 7.18 71.71 -21.08
CA TYR A 939 7.23 70.91 -19.87
C TYR A 939 5.86 70.31 -19.52
N ALA A 940 5.87 69.25 -18.72
CA ALA A 940 4.69 68.68 -18.06
C ALA A 940 4.91 68.68 -16.54
N LYS A 941 3.84 68.72 -15.74
CA LYS A 941 3.97 68.50 -14.29
C LYS A 941 3.80 67.02 -13.98
N ALA A 942 4.67 66.50 -13.13
CA ALA A 942 4.64 65.14 -12.65
C ALA A 942 4.43 65.12 -11.14
N ARG A 943 3.48 64.30 -10.72
CA ARG A 943 3.15 64.09 -9.33
C ARG A 943 3.88 62.86 -8.80
N ARG A 944 4.34 62.92 -7.56
CA ARG A 944 4.85 61.74 -6.86
C ARG A 944 3.73 60.74 -6.61
N ILE A 945 4.10 59.46 -6.55
CA ILE A 945 3.21 58.44 -5.98
C ILE A 945 3.41 58.42 -4.46
N ASP A 946 2.42 58.96 -3.73
CA ASP A 946 2.56 59.43 -2.35
C ASP A 946 2.82 58.32 -1.30
N ASP A 947 2.56 57.05 -1.65
CA ASP A 947 2.78 55.88 -0.77
C ASP A 947 3.95 54.99 -1.20
N GLY A 948 4.70 55.41 -2.23
CA GLY A 948 5.82 54.63 -2.77
C GLY A 948 5.40 53.34 -3.49
N TYR A 949 4.12 53.10 -3.76
CA TYR A 949 3.64 51.88 -4.42
C TYR A 949 3.43 52.08 -5.93
N VAL A 950 4.01 51.20 -6.76
CA VAL A 950 3.84 51.21 -8.22
C VAL A 950 3.13 49.93 -8.66
N PRO A 951 1.89 50.02 -9.17
CA PRO A 951 1.19 48.89 -9.76
C PRO A 951 1.96 48.26 -10.93
N ALA A 952 1.78 46.96 -11.13
CA ALA A 952 2.31 46.24 -12.28
C ALA A 952 1.88 46.89 -13.60
N PHE A 953 2.74 46.77 -14.61
CA PHE A 953 2.59 47.31 -15.96
C PHE A 953 2.51 48.84 -16.05
N LEU A 954 2.51 49.54 -14.91
CA LEU A 954 2.54 50.99 -14.87
C LEU A 954 3.95 51.47 -15.22
N GLY A 955 4.04 52.24 -16.30
CA GLY A 955 5.23 53.00 -16.59
C GLY A 955 5.38 54.16 -15.61
N VAL A 956 6.55 54.27 -14.98
CA VAL A 956 6.88 55.37 -14.07
C VAL A 956 8.15 56.07 -14.52
N LEU A 957 8.22 57.37 -14.23
CA LEU A 957 9.47 58.10 -14.30
C LEU A 957 10.14 58.02 -12.93
N LEU A 958 11.30 57.38 -12.87
CA LEU A 958 12.13 57.40 -11.68
C LEU A 958 12.99 58.66 -11.70
N HIS A 959 12.95 59.45 -10.63
CA HIS A 959 13.71 60.69 -10.49
C HIS A 959 14.45 60.71 -9.15
N SER A 960 15.71 61.19 -9.18
CA SER A 960 16.56 61.38 -7.99
C SER A 960 16.74 62.85 -7.68
N ARG A 961 16.52 63.24 -6.41
CA ARG A 961 16.62 64.65 -6.00
C ARG A 961 18.04 65.10 -5.71
N ASN A 962 18.89 64.21 -5.18
CA ASN A 962 20.15 64.62 -4.55
C ASN A 962 21.42 64.24 -5.34
N ALA A 963 21.34 63.46 -6.42
CA ALA A 963 22.54 62.99 -7.14
C ALA A 963 22.41 62.91 -8.67
N ALA A 964 23.55 63.08 -9.36
CA ALA A 964 23.68 62.91 -10.82
C ALA A 964 23.65 61.42 -11.26
N SER A 965 23.79 60.52 -10.31
CA SER A 965 23.54 59.09 -10.42
C SER A 965 23.12 58.59 -9.06
N ALA A 966 22.01 57.86 -9.00
CA ALA A 966 21.52 57.31 -7.74
C ALA A 966 21.02 55.89 -7.94
N THR A 967 21.27 55.08 -6.93
CA THR A 967 20.70 53.75 -6.74
C THR A 967 19.61 53.85 -5.69
N SER A 968 18.48 53.19 -5.92
CA SER A 968 17.39 53.10 -4.95
C SER A 968 16.82 51.70 -4.93
N TYR A 969 16.10 51.42 -3.86
CA TYR A 969 15.56 50.11 -3.55
C TYR A 969 14.04 50.13 -3.77
N CYS A 970 13.58 49.23 -4.63
CA CYS A 970 12.19 48.82 -4.68
C CYS A 970 12.12 47.31 -4.50
N GLU A 971 11.06 46.85 -3.86
CA GLU A 971 10.80 45.46 -3.55
C GLU A 971 9.43 45.03 -4.11
N MET A 972 9.26 43.73 -4.35
CA MET A 972 7.98 43.18 -4.80
C MET A 972 6.98 43.09 -3.64
N THR A 973 5.70 43.37 -3.90
CA THR A 973 4.65 43.37 -2.86
C THR A 973 3.86 42.08 -2.76
N ASP A 974 3.19 41.87 -1.61
CA ASP A 974 2.50 40.62 -1.29
C ASP A 974 1.15 40.42 -1.97
N THR A 975 0.42 41.50 -2.22
CA THR A 975 -0.99 41.41 -2.63
C THR A 975 -1.16 41.22 -4.14
N GLN A 976 -0.19 41.66 -4.95
CA GLN A 976 -0.32 41.72 -6.43
C GLN A 976 -1.72 42.22 -6.86
N ASP A 977 -2.28 43.18 -6.11
CA ASP A 977 -3.68 43.63 -6.15
C ASP A 977 -3.93 44.62 -7.31
N HIS A 978 -2.89 44.97 -8.08
CA HIS A 978 -2.94 45.85 -9.24
C HIS A 978 -3.82 47.10 -9.00
N HIS A 979 -3.59 47.78 -7.88
CA HIS A 979 -4.44 48.89 -7.46
C HIS A 979 -4.50 50.00 -8.52
N ALA A 980 -5.69 50.60 -8.68
CA ALA A 980 -5.83 51.78 -9.53
C ALA A 980 -5.02 52.95 -8.97
N VAL A 981 -4.27 53.61 -9.85
CA VAL A 981 -3.55 54.83 -9.50
C VAL A 981 -4.55 55.96 -9.29
N ASN A 982 -4.45 56.66 -8.16
CA ASN A 982 -5.21 57.87 -7.92
C ASN A 982 -4.70 59.02 -8.83
N ASP A 983 -5.48 59.39 -9.84
CA ASP A 983 -5.27 60.55 -10.71
C ASP A 983 -6.34 61.64 -10.45
N PRO A 984 -6.05 62.64 -9.60
CA PRO A 984 -6.98 63.73 -9.30
C PRO A 984 -7.26 64.64 -10.50
N SER A 985 -6.39 64.63 -11.52
CA SER A 985 -6.55 65.45 -12.72
C SER A 985 -7.55 64.85 -13.72
N GLY A 986 -7.80 63.54 -13.62
CA GLY A 986 -8.54 62.73 -14.60
C GLY A 986 -7.86 62.61 -15.97
N LYS A 987 -6.82 63.40 -16.26
CA LYS A 987 -6.16 63.44 -17.57
C LYS A 987 -5.17 62.30 -17.77
N TYR A 988 -4.44 61.90 -16.74
CA TYR A 988 -3.50 60.77 -16.83
C TYR A 988 -4.21 59.43 -17.04
N SER A 989 -5.43 59.29 -16.50
CA SER A 989 -6.26 58.11 -16.71
C SER A 989 -6.70 57.90 -18.17
N ALA A 990 -6.59 58.93 -19.03
CA ALA A 990 -6.92 58.84 -20.44
C ALA A 990 -5.87 58.03 -21.23
N ALA A 991 -6.34 57.16 -22.13
CA ALA A 991 -5.47 56.33 -22.96
C ALA A 991 -4.46 57.12 -23.81
N THR A 992 -4.77 58.39 -24.08
CA THR A 992 -4.01 59.34 -24.89
C THR A 992 -2.94 60.10 -24.11
N TYR A 993 -2.97 60.11 -22.77
CA TYR A 993 -2.11 60.96 -21.92
C TYR A 993 -1.49 60.18 -20.76
N LYS A 994 -0.83 59.05 -21.05
CA LYS A 994 -0.32 58.14 -20.03
C LYS A 994 1.05 57.59 -20.34
N MET A 995 1.78 57.22 -19.29
CA MET A 995 2.98 56.40 -19.43
C MET A 995 2.57 54.97 -19.77
N VAL A 996 3.23 54.38 -20.75
CA VAL A 996 2.99 53.01 -21.22
C VAL A 996 4.23 52.19 -20.94
N GLY A 997 4.06 51.15 -20.14
CA GLY A 997 5.10 50.17 -19.85
C GLY A 997 5.42 49.28 -21.04
N VAL A 998 6.69 48.92 -21.16
CA VAL A 998 7.23 47.99 -22.16
C VAL A 998 7.93 46.88 -21.40
N VAL A 999 7.34 45.68 -21.37
CA VAL A 999 7.85 44.55 -20.59
C VAL A 999 8.74 43.60 -21.38
N GLU A 1000 8.83 43.76 -22.70
CA GLU A 1000 9.71 43.03 -23.62
C GLU A 1000 10.37 44.02 -24.59
N ASP A 1001 11.56 43.71 -25.15
CA ASP A 1001 12.17 44.55 -26.18
C ASP A 1001 11.16 44.70 -27.34
N THR A 1002 10.60 45.91 -27.51
CA THR A 1002 9.43 46.16 -28.37
C THR A 1002 9.70 47.30 -29.33
N GLN A 1003 9.36 47.14 -30.60
CA GLN A 1003 9.35 48.24 -31.54
C GLN A 1003 8.15 49.15 -31.26
N VAL A 1004 8.41 50.43 -30.98
CA VAL A 1004 7.36 51.39 -30.62
C VAL A 1004 7.12 52.36 -31.77
N MET A 1005 5.87 52.45 -32.23
CA MET A 1005 5.43 53.29 -33.37
C MET A 1005 4.22 54.14 -32.95
N SER A 1006 4.18 55.40 -33.38
CA SER A 1006 3.04 56.30 -33.16
C SER A 1006 1.82 55.86 -33.97
N ASP A 1007 0.61 56.05 -33.43
CA ASP A 1007 -0.65 55.91 -34.18
C ASP A 1007 -1.16 57.29 -34.65
N ALA A 1008 -2.19 57.33 -35.51
CA ALA A 1008 -2.70 58.58 -36.10
C ALA A 1008 -3.16 59.64 -35.07
N ASN A 1009 -3.41 59.22 -33.82
CA ASN A 1009 -3.98 60.05 -32.78
C ASN A 1009 -2.96 60.44 -31.71
N ASN A 1010 -1.72 59.93 -31.73
CA ASN A 1010 -0.77 60.11 -30.64
C ASN A 1010 0.68 60.31 -31.06
N ASN A 1011 1.40 61.16 -30.33
CA ASN A 1011 2.85 61.27 -30.36
C ASN A 1011 3.48 60.51 -29.18
N LEU A 1012 4.59 59.81 -29.43
CA LEU A 1012 5.28 58.99 -28.43
C LEU A 1012 6.61 59.61 -28.04
N TYR A 1013 6.92 59.57 -26.74
CA TYR A 1013 8.11 60.18 -26.19
C TYR A 1013 8.84 59.23 -25.26
N ALA A 1014 10.16 59.11 -25.43
CA ALA A 1014 11.01 58.34 -24.54
C ALA A 1014 12.00 59.26 -23.84
N PHE A 1015 12.37 58.90 -22.62
CA PHE A 1015 13.32 59.68 -21.85
C PHE A 1015 14.73 59.58 -22.43
N SER A 1016 15.32 60.73 -22.80
CA SER A 1016 16.68 60.80 -23.29
C SER A 1016 17.63 61.17 -22.17
N LYS A 1017 18.35 60.17 -21.64
CA LYS A 1017 19.39 60.34 -20.63
C LYS A 1017 20.38 61.46 -20.97
N SER A 1018 20.85 61.53 -22.22
CA SER A 1018 21.86 62.52 -22.65
C SER A 1018 21.35 63.96 -22.71
N LYS A 1019 20.02 64.16 -22.72
CA LYS A 1019 19.38 65.47 -22.84
C LYS A 1019 18.55 65.85 -21.62
N GLY A 1020 18.35 64.92 -20.69
CA GLY A 1020 17.60 65.14 -19.46
C GLY A 1020 16.13 65.52 -19.67
N GLN A 1021 15.55 65.08 -20.79
CA GLN A 1021 14.19 65.40 -21.18
C GLN A 1021 13.61 64.24 -21.99
N PHE A 1022 12.29 64.19 -22.08
CA PHE A 1022 11.60 63.28 -22.99
C PHE A 1022 11.71 63.82 -24.40
N LEU A 1023 12.15 62.99 -25.33
CA LEU A 1023 12.24 63.34 -26.75
C LEU A 1023 11.20 62.54 -27.52
N LYS A 1024 10.63 63.18 -28.55
CA LYS A 1024 9.74 62.48 -29.48
C LYS A 1024 10.51 61.32 -30.12
N ILE A 1025 9.97 60.11 -30.02
CA ILE A 1025 10.63 58.90 -30.53
C ILE A 1025 10.74 59.02 -32.05
N LYS A 1026 11.96 58.83 -32.58
CA LYS A 1026 12.20 58.81 -34.03
C LYS A 1026 11.58 57.54 -34.61
N GLN A 1027 10.66 57.71 -35.56
CA GLN A 1027 9.91 56.61 -36.16
C GLN A 1027 10.73 55.97 -37.28
N ALA A 1028 11.42 54.86 -36.99
CA ALA A 1028 12.14 54.05 -37.98
C ALA A 1028 12.09 52.56 -37.61
N PRO A 1029 11.89 51.65 -38.58
CA PRO A 1029 12.02 50.20 -38.35
C PRO A 1029 13.36 49.86 -37.68
N GLY A 1030 13.32 49.00 -36.65
CA GLY A 1030 14.50 48.59 -35.88
C GLY A 1030 14.79 49.43 -34.62
N ASN A 1031 14.07 50.53 -34.37
CA ASN A 1031 14.16 51.25 -33.10
C ASN A 1031 13.40 50.49 -32.00
N MET A 1032 14.13 49.72 -31.20
CA MET A 1032 13.58 48.91 -30.10
C MET A 1032 13.61 49.67 -28.78
N MET A 1033 12.46 49.78 -28.13
CA MET A 1033 12.38 50.17 -26.74
C MET A 1033 12.78 48.96 -25.87
N PRO A 1034 13.74 49.10 -24.94
CA PRO A 1034 14.16 47.99 -24.10
C PRO A 1034 13.03 47.47 -23.21
N ARG A 1035 13.05 46.19 -22.85
CA ARG A 1035 12.18 45.59 -21.84
C ARG A 1035 12.34 46.28 -20.46
N PHE A 1036 11.29 46.17 -19.64
CA PHE A 1036 11.12 46.82 -18.34
C PHE A 1036 11.42 48.34 -18.35
N SER A 1037 11.04 48.99 -19.45
CA SER A 1037 11.12 50.45 -19.61
C SER A 1037 9.73 51.02 -19.91
N ALA A 1038 9.61 52.34 -20.08
CA ALA A 1038 8.33 52.97 -20.38
C ALA A 1038 8.50 54.17 -21.31
N TYR A 1039 7.47 54.47 -22.09
CA TYR A 1039 7.39 55.69 -22.90
C TYR A 1039 6.11 56.46 -22.57
N LEU A 1040 6.10 57.76 -22.83
CA LEU A 1040 4.90 58.58 -22.66
C LEU A 1040 4.12 58.64 -23.98
N LYS A 1041 2.82 58.37 -23.90
CA LYS A 1041 1.85 58.54 -24.99
C LYS A 1041 1.08 59.84 -24.77
N LEU A 1042 1.01 60.69 -25.81
CA LEU A 1042 0.37 62.00 -25.81
C LEU A 1042 -0.45 62.21 -27.07
N ASP A 1043 -1.45 63.07 -27.00
CA ASP A 1043 -2.28 63.44 -28.16
C ASP A 1043 -1.45 64.00 -29.34
N SER A 1044 -1.87 63.69 -30.56
CA SER A 1044 -1.21 64.09 -31.81
C SER A 1044 -1.11 65.61 -32.01
N SER A 1045 -2.01 66.39 -31.40
CA SER A 1045 -1.96 67.86 -31.42
C SER A 1045 -0.76 68.45 -30.66
N ASN A 1046 -0.09 67.65 -29.82
CA ASN A 1046 1.11 68.08 -29.11
C ASN A 1046 2.28 68.28 -30.08
N GLN A 1047 2.77 69.51 -30.18
CA GLN A 1047 3.84 69.89 -31.12
C GLN A 1047 5.24 69.91 -30.50
N ALA A 1048 5.42 69.53 -29.24
CA ALA A 1048 6.73 69.54 -28.59
C ALA A 1048 7.68 68.51 -29.25
N LYS A 1049 8.89 68.93 -29.64
CA LYS A 1049 9.94 68.01 -30.13
C LYS A 1049 10.61 67.24 -28.97
N GLY A 1050 10.58 67.83 -27.79
CA GLY A 1050 10.98 67.25 -26.51
C GLY A 1050 10.50 68.15 -25.38
N PHE A 1051 10.43 67.62 -24.16
CA PHE A 1051 9.92 68.35 -22.99
C PHE A 1051 10.49 67.77 -21.68
N SER A 1052 10.56 68.59 -20.64
CA SER A 1052 11.03 68.21 -19.30
C SER A 1052 9.86 68.09 -18.31
N PHE A 1053 10.11 67.50 -17.13
CA PHE A 1053 9.14 67.46 -16.04
C PHE A 1053 9.42 68.52 -14.98
N ARG A 1054 8.34 69.10 -14.43
CA ARG A 1054 8.35 69.76 -13.12
C ARG A 1054 7.74 68.81 -12.11
N PHE A 1055 8.37 68.61 -10.96
CA PHE A 1055 7.95 67.59 -10.01
C PHE A 1055 7.20 68.25 -8.84
N ASP A 1056 5.99 67.78 -8.53
CA ASP A 1056 5.11 68.43 -7.53
C ASP A 1056 5.64 68.36 -6.08
N ASP A 1057 6.69 67.59 -5.80
CA ASP A 1057 7.35 67.55 -4.48
C ASP A 1057 8.43 68.62 -4.28
N ASP A 1058 8.64 69.44 -5.29
CA ASP A 1058 9.30 70.71 -5.08
C ASP A 1058 8.38 71.48 -4.14
N ASP A 1059 8.71 71.43 -2.84
CA ASP A 1059 8.10 72.23 -1.78
C ASP A 1059 7.71 73.59 -2.39
N PRO A 1060 6.48 74.11 -2.23
CA PRO A 1060 6.13 75.44 -2.71
C PRO A 1060 7.14 76.52 -2.24
N SER A 1061 7.99 76.23 -1.24
CA SER A 1061 9.13 77.04 -0.86
C SER A 1061 10.37 76.99 -1.78
N THR A 1062 10.49 76.09 -2.78
CA THR A 1062 11.76 75.88 -3.53
C THR A 1062 11.71 75.71 -5.06
N THR A 1063 10.58 75.80 -5.76
CA THR A 1063 10.63 75.96 -7.25
C THR A 1063 9.87 77.15 -7.80
N GLY A 1064 10.35 78.30 -7.38
CA GLY A 1064 10.06 79.58 -7.98
C GLY A 1064 10.68 80.61 -7.07
N ILE A 1065 11.34 81.62 -7.61
CA ILE A 1065 11.55 82.82 -6.83
C ILE A 1065 10.16 83.41 -6.62
N GLU A 1066 9.50 83.10 -5.51
CA GLU A 1066 8.25 83.74 -5.13
C GLU A 1066 8.50 85.00 -4.31
N ASN A 1067 9.63 85.09 -3.58
CA ASN A 1067 10.10 86.32 -2.92
C ASN A 1067 11.64 86.36 -2.79
N ILE A 1068 12.23 87.57 -2.85
CA ILE A 1068 13.64 87.82 -2.51
C ILE A 1068 13.69 88.16 -1.03
N GLU A 1069 14.06 87.20 -0.17
CA GLU A 1069 14.51 87.50 1.18
C GLU A 1069 16.04 87.48 1.25
N ILE A 1070 16.58 88.45 1.99
CA ILE A 1070 18.02 88.66 2.15
C ILE A 1070 18.50 87.60 3.16
N ALA A 1071 19.11 86.51 2.68
CA ALA A 1071 19.84 85.60 3.55
C ALA A 1071 21.18 86.24 3.97
N GLU A 1072 21.47 86.23 5.28
CA GLU A 1072 22.62 86.93 5.87
C GLU A 1072 23.99 86.25 5.63
N ASP A 1073 24.06 85.03 5.11
CA ASP A 1073 25.34 84.35 4.83
C ASP A 1073 25.41 83.69 3.44
N ALA A 1074 26.54 83.90 2.74
CA ALA A 1074 26.79 83.36 1.40
C ALA A 1074 27.18 81.87 1.45
N ASN A 1075 26.44 81.02 0.73
CA ASN A 1075 26.76 79.59 0.57
C ASN A 1075 27.36 79.33 -0.83
N ASP A 1076 28.68 79.25 -0.93
CA ASP A 1076 29.39 78.99 -2.20
C ASP A 1076 29.04 77.64 -2.84
N SER A 1077 28.39 76.73 -2.10
CA SER A 1077 27.94 75.43 -2.60
C SER A 1077 26.55 75.46 -3.23
N ALA A 1078 25.89 76.63 -3.31
CA ALA A 1078 24.55 76.73 -3.87
C ALA A 1078 24.51 76.44 -5.39
N PRO A 1079 23.45 75.78 -5.89
CA PRO A 1079 23.33 75.48 -7.32
C PRO A 1079 23.15 76.74 -8.17
N TYR A 1080 23.65 76.71 -9.41
CA TYR A 1080 23.38 77.74 -10.41
C TYR A 1080 22.09 77.43 -11.17
N TYR A 1081 21.33 78.44 -11.55
CA TYR A 1081 20.15 78.30 -12.42
C TYR A 1081 20.28 79.19 -13.65
N ASN A 1082 19.92 78.70 -14.83
CA ASN A 1082 19.82 79.57 -16.01
C ASN A 1082 18.58 80.48 -15.89
N LEU A 1083 18.45 81.46 -16.80
CA LEU A 1083 17.34 82.42 -16.78
C LEU A 1083 15.94 81.79 -17.03
N ASN A 1084 15.89 80.51 -17.38
CA ASN A 1084 14.65 79.73 -17.50
C ASN A 1084 14.35 78.92 -16.22
N GLY A 1085 15.08 79.16 -15.14
CA GLY A 1085 14.89 78.49 -13.85
C GLY A 1085 15.42 77.06 -13.79
N MET A 1086 16.20 76.61 -14.78
CA MET A 1086 16.77 75.26 -14.77
C MET A 1086 18.12 75.25 -14.06
N ARG A 1087 18.32 74.28 -13.16
CA ARG A 1087 19.61 74.05 -12.48
C ARG A 1087 20.71 73.69 -13.49
N VAL A 1088 21.90 74.26 -13.30
CA VAL A 1088 23.09 74.10 -14.14
C VAL A 1088 24.27 73.75 -13.24
N ASN A 1089 24.85 72.56 -13.42
CA ASN A 1089 25.91 72.07 -12.54
C ASN A 1089 27.32 72.56 -12.93
N ASN A 1090 27.53 72.99 -14.18
CA ASN A 1090 28.78 73.55 -14.69
C ASN A 1090 28.46 74.77 -15.55
N PRO A 1091 28.20 75.95 -14.94
CA PRO A 1091 27.83 77.13 -15.69
C PRO A 1091 28.99 77.58 -16.59
N ALA A 1092 28.73 77.71 -17.89
CA ALA A 1092 29.67 78.28 -18.86
C ALA A 1092 29.56 79.82 -18.84
N LYS A 1093 30.25 80.51 -19.75
CA LYS A 1093 30.12 81.97 -19.88
C LYS A 1093 28.67 82.38 -20.15
N GLY A 1094 28.06 83.12 -19.22
CA GLY A 1094 26.63 83.41 -19.28
C GLY A 1094 26.05 84.00 -18.00
N VAL A 1095 24.74 84.25 -18.02
CA VAL A 1095 24.02 84.87 -16.91
C VAL A 1095 23.19 83.81 -16.20
N TYR A 1096 23.40 83.68 -14.89
CA TYR A 1096 22.79 82.67 -14.03
C TYR A 1096 22.24 83.29 -12.76
N ILE A 1097 21.49 82.51 -11.99
CA ILE A 1097 21.06 82.81 -10.63
C ILE A 1097 21.82 81.88 -9.68
N HIS A 1098 22.48 82.43 -8.67
CA HIS A 1098 23.22 81.71 -7.63
C HIS A 1098 23.02 82.44 -6.30
N ASN A 1099 22.67 81.74 -5.22
CA ASN A 1099 22.29 82.35 -3.93
C ASN A 1099 21.23 83.47 -4.08
N GLY A 1100 20.22 83.25 -4.93
CA GLY A 1100 19.16 84.24 -5.19
C GLY A 1100 19.61 85.51 -5.94
N LYS A 1101 20.89 85.60 -6.37
CA LYS A 1101 21.44 86.75 -7.08
C LYS A 1101 21.77 86.42 -8.52
N LYS A 1102 21.57 87.39 -9.40
CA LYS A 1102 22.00 87.30 -10.80
C LYS A 1102 23.53 87.39 -10.85
N VAL A 1103 24.18 86.31 -11.23
CA VAL A 1103 25.63 86.19 -11.36
C VAL A 1103 26.00 86.02 -12.83
N ILE A 1104 27.10 86.67 -13.22
CA ILE A 1104 27.64 86.56 -14.57
C ILE A 1104 28.92 85.74 -14.45
N ILE A 1105 28.88 84.53 -15.01
CA ILE A 1105 30.06 83.69 -15.17
C ILE A 1105 30.75 84.19 -16.44
N LYS A 1106 31.99 84.68 -16.30
CA LYS A 1106 32.75 85.33 -17.37
C LYS A 1106 33.65 84.38 -18.15
#